data_AF-A0A7C7ZKC7-F1
#
_entry.id   AF-A0A7C7ZKC7-F1
#
_cell.length_a   1.000
_cell.length_b   1.000
_cell.length_c   1.000
_cell.angle_alpha   90.00
_cell.angle_beta   90.00
_cell.angle_gamma   90.00
#
_symmetry.space_group_name_H-M   'P 1'
#
loop_
_entity.id
_entity.type
_entity.pdbx_description
1 polymer ?
#
loop_
_entity_poly.entity_id
_entity_poly.type
_entity_poly.pdbx_seq_one_letter_code
_entity_poly.pdbx_strand_id
1 'polypeptide(L)'
;MTTKHRTRFWLYMATAMILANALPASAIDEATALAASAPDAVAAATIMAGAEENLPHGESAQPVRRYRSEVERVWFETEGGTAARGARAKVVAMSMGMEDVDSAARALVAEGGTPDEALANAKLAARLAPNLPIARAGLARELWRQGSYGEAAEQAVAGVGAIFRNFEAAAWLFGSLLVMIAVVLTVAPLVFIVSVAVSVYARASHDLGDLFTKAMPSFSRAALLGALLLIPLALGEGIMGLMLALFGLAFLYGDARHRIALTLAVVLLVVGLYPVAYTASTVLIALDSDPVAAATLAVVQGVESERDIALLEEASETEFLAEHILAVRERRQGHVETAIERYAALVESHPRNAEVLTNYANLLFSNGDDKDAVEYYERSAALIDSPRLMFNLSQANARLFKIEEFEAALRSAQAIDADAVAELSRVGDAEFVADLAFPLTTLGTRLLTTARANRMSNVAIDGLMPGWLGARWMNLAGSFALIAIGAIMLRGRFDRASSCTRCGKRICGRCDGTVWNSETCNPCYHLFHRPETTDATLRVTRLSELQKRDSRLGHVMTIASLLVPGAAGLFARRPDLAFSGILFCGFAAVFLGWHDGIVPDPLAVGNAGALAFITAGSLSAIAYLVVVGRGLMIRRSL
;
A
#
# COMPACT_ATOMS: atom_id res chain seq x y z
N MET A 1 -36.53 3.84 4.58
CA MET A 1 -35.26 4.41 4.07
C MET A 1 -35.57 5.55 3.11
N THR A 2 -35.03 6.74 3.37
CA THR A 2 -35.38 7.99 2.68
C THR A 2 -34.82 8.04 1.25
N THR A 3 -35.49 8.78 0.37
CA THR A 3 -35.19 8.96 -1.08
C THR A 3 -33.76 9.44 -1.38
N LYS A 4 -33.06 10.02 -0.39
CA LYS A 4 -31.64 10.42 -0.46
C LYS A 4 -30.64 9.24 -0.43
N HIS A 5 -31.02 8.10 0.14
CA HIS A 5 -30.16 6.90 0.14
C HIS A 5 -30.29 6.10 -1.17
N ARG A 6 -31.48 6.07 -1.79
CA ARG A 6 -31.67 5.43 -3.11
C ARG A 6 -30.88 6.12 -4.21
N THR A 7 -30.83 7.46 -4.23
CA THR A 7 -30.07 8.21 -5.25
C THR A 7 -28.56 8.03 -5.11
N ARG A 8 -28.03 7.93 -3.88
CA ARG A 8 -26.61 7.61 -3.65
C ARG A 8 -26.27 6.17 -4.03
N PHE A 9 -27.13 5.21 -3.68
CA PHE A 9 -27.01 3.81 -4.07
C PHE A 9 -27.01 3.62 -5.60
N TRP A 10 -27.92 4.29 -6.32
CA TRP A 10 -27.97 4.27 -7.79
C TRP A 10 -26.78 4.99 -8.45
N LEU A 11 -26.24 6.05 -7.82
CA LEU A 11 -25.04 6.72 -8.34
C LEU A 11 -23.78 5.85 -8.16
N TYR A 12 -23.63 5.16 -7.03
CA TYR A 12 -22.56 4.18 -6.81
C TYR A 12 -22.68 2.97 -7.76
N MET A 13 -23.90 2.50 -8.01
CA MET A 13 -24.18 1.42 -8.98
C MET A 13 -23.92 1.83 -10.43
N ALA A 14 -24.33 3.04 -10.83
CA ALA A 14 -24.06 3.54 -12.19
C ALA A 14 -22.56 3.77 -12.44
N THR A 15 -21.80 4.18 -11.41
CA THR A 15 -20.35 4.33 -11.49
C THR A 15 -19.66 2.96 -11.60
N ALA A 16 -20.12 1.97 -10.82
CA ALA A 16 -19.67 0.57 -10.94
C ALA A 16 -20.00 -0.08 -12.30
N MET A 17 -21.16 0.26 -12.91
CA MET A 17 -21.55 -0.23 -14.24
C MET A 17 -20.72 0.34 -15.40
N ILE A 18 -20.27 1.60 -15.30
CA ILE A 18 -19.39 2.21 -16.31
C ILE A 18 -17.94 1.67 -16.17
N LEU A 19 -17.52 1.31 -14.95
CA LEU A 19 -16.22 0.69 -14.66
C LEU A 19 -16.13 -0.80 -15.05
N ALA A 20 -17.24 -1.56 -15.01
CA ALA A 20 -17.27 -2.98 -15.38
C ALA A 20 -17.17 -3.24 -16.90
N ASN A 21 -17.39 -2.22 -17.73
CA ASN A 21 -17.45 -2.34 -19.20
C ASN A 21 -16.29 -1.65 -19.93
N ALA A 22 -15.29 -1.12 -19.22
CA ALA A 22 -14.18 -0.39 -19.80
C ALA A 22 -12.89 -1.23 -19.73
N LEU A 23 -12.79 -2.30 -20.53
CA LEU A 23 -11.55 -2.84 -21.10
C LEU A 23 -11.92 -3.99 -22.08
N PRO A 24 -11.38 -4.00 -23.33
CA PRO A 24 -11.70 -5.00 -24.33
C PRO A 24 -11.03 -6.35 -24.02
N ALA A 25 -11.73 -7.44 -24.35
CA ALA A 25 -11.27 -8.83 -24.18
C ALA A 25 -9.94 -9.17 -24.90
N SER A 26 -9.45 -8.29 -25.78
CA SER A 26 -8.26 -8.52 -26.60
C SER A 26 -6.91 -8.35 -25.87
N ALA A 27 -6.89 -7.80 -24.66
CA ALA A 27 -5.63 -7.61 -23.90
C ALA A 27 -5.13 -8.89 -23.20
N ILE A 28 -5.98 -9.91 -23.07
CA ILE A 28 -5.65 -11.19 -22.41
C ILE A 28 -5.01 -12.16 -23.43
N ASP A 29 -5.38 -12.08 -24.71
CA ASP A 29 -4.81 -12.92 -25.77
C ASP A 29 -3.36 -12.54 -26.11
N GLU A 30 -2.99 -11.25 -25.99
CA GLU A 30 -1.59 -10.81 -26.18
C GLU A 30 -0.68 -11.19 -25.01
N ALA A 31 -1.18 -11.16 -23.77
CA ALA A 31 -0.40 -11.55 -22.59
C ALA A 31 -0.14 -13.07 -22.54
N THR A 32 -1.10 -13.89 -22.99
CA THR A 32 -0.95 -15.34 -23.11
C THR A 32 -0.04 -15.75 -24.27
N ALA A 33 -0.05 -15.01 -25.39
CA ALA A 33 0.88 -15.23 -26.51
C ALA A 33 2.34 -14.85 -26.18
N LEU A 34 2.55 -13.82 -25.35
CA LEU A 34 3.90 -13.40 -24.93
C LEU A 34 4.52 -14.36 -23.89
N ALA A 35 3.70 -14.98 -23.03
CA ALA A 35 4.16 -16.01 -22.08
C ALA A 35 4.54 -17.33 -22.79
N ALA A 36 3.92 -17.64 -23.93
CA ALA A 36 4.20 -18.85 -24.70
C ALA A 36 5.45 -18.75 -25.61
N SER A 37 6.04 -17.56 -25.79
CA SER A 37 7.15 -17.32 -26.74
C SER A 37 8.51 -17.06 -26.08
N ALA A 38 8.64 -17.22 -24.76
CA ALA A 38 9.92 -17.10 -24.07
C ALA A 38 10.82 -18.33 -24.38
N PRO A 39 11.97 -18.15 -25.08
CA PRO A 39 12.80 -19.26 -25.56
C PRO A 39 13.52 -20.03 -24.43
N ASP A 40 13.60 -19.47 -23.23
CA ASP A 40 14.32 -20.07 -22.09
C ASP A 40 13.51 -21.16 -21.35
N ALA A 41 12.18 -21.19 -21.52
CA ALA A 41 11.33 -22.22 -20.90
C ALA A 41 11.44 -23.58 -21.62
N VAL A 42 11.72 -23.57 -22.94
CA VAL A 42 11.87 -24.79 -23.75
C VAL A 42 13.23 -25.46 -23.49
N ALA A 43 14.27 -24.68 -23.18
CA ALA A 43 15.60 -25.21 -22.86
C ALA A 43 15.61 -25.97 -21.52
N ALA A 44 14.91 -25.48 -20.49
CA ALA A 44 14.78 -26.15 -19.21
C ALA A 44 13.96 -27.46 -19.30
N ALA A 45 12.90 -27.48 -20.11
CA ALA A 45 12.10 -28.68 -20.35
C ALA A 45 12.85 -29.78 -21.12
N THR A 46 13.74 -29.38 -22.06
CA THR A 46 14.51 -30.33 -22.88
C THR A 46 15.66 -30.98 -22.09
N ILE A 47 16.24 -30.28 -21.11
CA ILE A 47 17.30 -30.82 -20.24
C ILE A 47 16.75 -31.87 -19.26
N MET A 48 15.49 -31.72 -18.81
CA MET A 48 14.82 -32.73 -17.97
C MET A 48 14.40 -33.97 -18.77
N ALA A 49 14.01 -33.82 -20.04
CA ALA A 49 13.58 -34.94 -20.89
C ALA A 49 14.73 -35.85 -21.36
N GLY A 50 15.97 -35.34 -21.43
CA GLY A 50 17.13 -36.10 -21.92
C GLY A 50 17.80 -37.03 -20.90
N ALA A 51 17.37 -37.02 -19.63
CA ALA A 51 18.00 -37.80 -18.55
C ALA A 51 17.27 -39.13 -18.23
N GLU A 52 16.09 -39.38 -18.82
CA GLU A 52 15.29 -40.59 -18.54
C GLU A 52 15.58 -41.78 -19.48
N GLU A 53 16.41 -41.64 -20.51
CA GLU A 53 16.51 -42.65 -21.57
C GLU A 53 17.47 -43.84 -21.30
N ASN A 54 18.02 -43.99 -20.08
CA ASN A 54 18.90 -45.14 -19.76
C ASN A 54 18.84 -45.60 -18.30
N LEU A 55 17.68 -46.10 -17.85
CA LEU A 55 17.60 -46.92 -16.64
C LEU A 55 16.86 -48.24 -16.93
N PRO A 56 17.40 -49.39 -16.51
CA PRO A 56 16.79 -50.69 -16.78
C PRO A 56 15.42 -50.80 -16.07
N HIS A 57 14.41 -51.24 -16.82
CA HIS A 57 13.05 -51.47 -16.33
C HIS A 57 13.01 -52.52 -15.22
N GLY A 58 13.13 -52.06 -13.97
CA GLY A 58 12.66 -52.76 -12.78
C GLY A 58 11.19 -52.43 -12.53
N GLU A 59 10.43 -53.40 -12.05
CA GLU A 59 8.98 -53.34 -11.78
C GLU A 59 8.53 -51.99 -11.20
N SER A 60 7.47 -51.44 -11.79
CA SER A 60 6.86 -50.16 -11.45
C SER A 60 6.30 -50.15 -10.02
N ALA A 61 7.14 -49.83 -9.04
CA ALA A 61 6.67 -49.23 -7.81
C ALA A 61 6.06 -47.87 -8.18
N GLN A 62 4.76 -47.69 -7.97
CA GLN A 62 4.16 -46.36 -8.05
C GLN A 62 4.99 -45.42 -7.17
N PRO A 63 5.40 -44.23 -7.65
CA PRO A 63 6.15 -43.31 -6.82
C PRO A 63 5.30 -43.02 -5.57
N VAL A 64 5.82 -43.38 -4.40
CA VAL A 64 5.15 -43.07 -3.13
C VAL A 64 5.03 -41.56 -3.07
N ARG A 65 3.81 -41.07 -3.29
CA ARG A 65 3.52 -39.64 -3.26
C ARG A 65 3.69 -39.19 -1.83
N ARG A 66 4.80 -38.52 -1.53
CA ARG A 66 5.08 -37.99 -0.20
C ARG A 66 4.25 -36.71 -0.03
N TYR A 67 3.18 -36.80 0.74
CA TYR A 67 2.35 -35.65 1.09
C TYR A 67 3.03 -34.83 2.20
N ARG A 68 2.93 -33.51 2.15
CA ARG A 68 3.51 -32.60 3.17
C ARG A 68 2.62 -32.50 4.41
N SER A 69 1.33 -32.76 4.25
CA SER A 69 0.35 -32.81 5.34
C SER A 69 -0.78 -33.78 5.03
N GLU A 70 -1.48 -34.18 6.08
CA GLU A 70 -2.70 -34.99 5.97
C GLU A 70 -3.81 -34.27 5.20
N VAL A 71 -3.90 -32.94 5.28
CA VAL A 71 -4.83 -32.14 4.48
C VAL A 71 -4.54 -32.29 2.99
N GLU A 72 -3.27 -32.25 2.62
CA GLU A 72 -2.82 -32.43 1.23
C GLU A 72 -3.11 -33.86 0.74
N ARG A 73 -2.86 -34.87 1.59
CA ARG A 73 -3.21 -36.26 1.30
C ARG A 73 -4.68 -36.40 0.92
N VAL A 74 -5.57 -35.87 1.76
CA VAL A 74 -7.03 -35.92 1.54
C VAL A 74 -7.46 -35.11 0.32
N TRP A 75 -6.85 -33.95 0.07
CA TRP A 75 -7.14 -33.13 -1.11
C TRP A 75 -6.85 -33.87 -2.42
N PHE A 76 -5.76 -34.65 -2.47
CA PHE A 76 -5.34 -35.39 -3.65
C PHE A 76 -5.94 -36.79 -3.80
N GLU A 77 -6.77 -37.25 -2.86
CA GLU A 77 -7.59 -38.44 -3.08
C GLU A 77 -8.42 -38.28 -4.35
N THR A 78 -8.72 -39.36 -5.07
CA THR A 78 -9.50 -39.28 -6.32
C THR A 78 -10.97 -39.61 -6.11
N GLU A 79 -11.35 -40.09 -4.93
CA GLU A 79 -12.70 -40.58 -4.65
C GLU A 79 -13.69 -39.44 -4.29
N GLY A 80 -14.85 -39.44 -4.95
CA GLY A 80 -16.00 -38.58 -4.57
C GLY A 80 -16.08 -37.19 -5.22
N GLY A 81 -15.17 -36.85 -6.15
CA GLY A 81 -15.18 -35.57 -6.87
C GLY A 81 -14.73 -34.36 -6.02
N THR A 82 -14.54 -33.21 -6.67
CA THR A 82 -13.89 -32.03 -6.06
C THR A 82 -14.62 -31.47 -4.84
N ALA A 83 -15.95 -31.43 -4.84
CA ALA A 83 -16.74 -30.94 -3.71
C ALA A 83 -16.61 -31.84 -2.46
N ALA A 84 -16.65 -33.16 -2.62
CA ALA A 84 -16.52 -34.08 -1.49
C ALA A 84 -15.10 -34.06 -0.91
N ARG A 85 -14.09 -34.02 -1.79
CA ARG A 85 -12.68 -33.88 -1.39
C ARG A 85 -12.43 -32.60 -0.62
N GLY A 86 -12.97 -31.47 -1.09
CA GLY A 86 -12.87 -30.20 -0.38
C GLY A 86 -13.58 -30.21 0.97
N ALA A 87 -14.74 -30.86 1.09
CA ALA A 87 -15.41 -31.02 2.37
C ALA A 87 -14.56 -31.84 3.36
N ARG A 88 -13.99 -32.98 2.93
CA ARG A 88 -13.10 -33.79 3.77
C ARG A 88 -11.83 -33.03 4.15
N ALA A 89 -11.20 -32.36 3.20
CA ALA A 89 -10.01 -31.55 3.43
C ALA A 89 -10.27 -30.43 4.45
N LYS A 90 -11.46 -29.79 4.41
CA LYS A 90 -11.85 -28.78 5.40
C LYS A 90 -11.96 -29.37 6.82
N VAL A 91 -12.56 -30.57 6.96
CA VAL A 91 -12.65 -31.24 8.27
C VAL A 91 -11.26 -31.53 8.83
N VAL A 92 -10.37 -32.12 8.02
CA VAL A 92 -8.99 -32.41 8.44
C VAL A 92 -8.24 -31.12 8.76
N ALA A 93 -8.38 -30.07 7.95
CA ALA A 93 -7.79 -28.76 8.20
C ALA A 93 -8.23 -28.18 9.55
N MET A 94 -9.51 -28.29 9.90
CA MET A 94 -10.00 -27.83 11.21
C MET A 94 -9.39 -28.61 12.38
N SER A 95 -9.19 -29.93 12.24
CA SER A 95 -8.51 -30.76 13.25
C SER A 95 -7.02 -30.49 13.43
N MET A 96 -6.43 -29.64 12.57
CA MET A 96 -5.00 -29.31 12.50
C MET A 96 -4.71 -27.80 12.57
N GLY A 97 -5.72 -27.01 12.95
CA GLY A 97 -5.57 -25.57 13.20
C GLY A 97 -5.31 -24.80 11.92
N MET A 98 -5.76 -25.33 10.78
CA MET A 98 -5.74 -24.64 9.50
C MET A 98 -7.10 -23.99 9.26
N GLU A 99 -7.19 -22.68 9.46
CA GLU A 99 -8.41 -21.92 9.16
C GLU A 99 -8.71 -21.92 7.66
N ASP A 100 -7.67 -21.72 6.86
CA ASP A 100 -7.74 -21.62 5.41
C ASP A 100 -6.87 -22.71 4.75
N VAL A 101 -7.41 -23.34 3.69
CA VAL A 101 -6.65 -24.27 2.82
C VAL A 101 -6.26 -23.51 1.55
N ASP A 102 -5.31 -22.59 1.69
CA ASP A 102 -4.98 -21.59 0.68
C ASP A 102 -4.52 -22.20 -0.65
N SER A 103 -3.68 -23.24 -0.63
CA SER A 103 -3.17 -23.88 -1.85
C SER A 103 -4.30 -24.47 -2.70
N ALA A 104 -5.23 -25.20 -2.09
CA ALA A 104 -6.40 -25.74 -2.76
C ALA A 104 -7.34 -24.63 -3.25
N ALA A 105 -7.57 -23.60 -2.44
CA ALA A 105 -8.42 -22.48 -2.83
C ALA A 105 -7.85 -21.70 -4.02
N ARG A 106 -6.53 -21.42 -4.04
CA ARG A 106 -5.84 -20.78 -5.17
C ARG A 106 -5.94 -21.64 -6.43
N ALA A 107 -5.71 -22.95 -6.32
CA ALA A 107 -5.83 -23.87 -7.45
C ALA A 107 -7.25 -23.85 -8.05
N LEU A 108 -8.29 -23.91 -7.21
CA LEU A 108 -9.68 -23.86 -7.65
C LEU A 108 -10.05 -22.54 -8.34
N VAL A 109 -9.50 -21.41 -7.88
CA VAL A 109 -9.74 -20.09 -8.50
C VAL A 109 -9.04 -19.98 -9.85
N ALA A 110 -7.89 -20.63 -10.01
CA ALA A 110 -7.14 -20.69 -11.27
C ALA A 110 -7.73 -21.69 -12.27
N GLU A 111 -8.43 -22.72 -11.78
CA GLU A 111 -9.03 -23.77 -12.60
C GLU A 111 -10.17 -23.20 -13.46
N GLY A 112 -9.98 -23.25 -14.78
CA GLY A 112 -11.00 -22.90 -15.75
C GLY A 112 -12.08 -23.99 -15.88
N GLY A 113 -13.09 -23.75 -16.70
CA GLY A 113 -14.15 -24.72 -16.96
C GLY A 113 -15.38 -24.07 -17.58
N THR A 114 -16.47 -24.82 -17.61
CA THR A 114 -17.78 -24.26 -17.92
C THR A 114 -18.19 -23.20 -16.88
N PRO A 115 -19.08 -22.25 -17.19
CA PRO A 115 -19.51 -21.22 -16.23
C PRO A 115 -20.07 -21.78 -14.91
N ASP A 116 -20.69 -22.97 -14.94
CA ASP A 116 -21.23 -23.63 -13.75
C ASP A 116 -20.14 -24.31 -12.92
N GLU A 117 -19.16 -24.95 -13.56
CA GLU A 117 -17.97 -25.50 -12.90
C GLU A 117 -17.13 -24.39 -12.27
N ALA A 118 -16.92 -23.28 -12.98
CA ALA A 118 -16.20 -22.12 -12.47
C ALA A 118 -16.87 -21.54 -11.22
N LEU A 119 -18.20 -21.40 -11.21
CA LEU A 119 -18.92 -20.96 -10.01
C LEU A 119 -18.83 -21.99 -8.88
N ALA A 120 -18.95 -23.28 -9.17
CA ALA A 120 -18.83 -24.34 -8.17
C ALA A 120 -17.44 -24.35 -7.52
N ASN A 121 -16.39 -24.22 -8.32
CA ASN A 121 -15.00 -24.10 -7.87
C ASN A 121 -14.79 -22.84 -7.04
N ALA A 122 -15.30 -21.68 -7.48
CA ALA A 122 -15.19 -20.44 -6.72
C ALA A 122 -15.95 -20.49 -5.38
N LYS A 123 -17.14 -21.13 -5.34
CA LYS A 123 -17.88 -21.38 -4.09
C LYS A 123 -17.13 -22.33 -3.16
N LEU A 124 -16.43 -23.32 -3.70
CA LEU A 124 -15.61 -24.22 -2.90
C LEU A 124 -14.36 -23.52 -2.37
N ALA A 125 -13.67 -22.75 -3.21
CA ALA A 125 -12.49 -21.98 -2.81
C ALA A 125 -12.80 -21.02 -1.66
N ALA A 126 -13.91 -20.27 -1.74
CA ALA A 126 -14.33 -19.34 -0.69
C ALA A 126 -14.76 -20.04 0.63
N ARG A 127 -15.11 -21.34 0.57
CA ARG A 127 -15.38 -22.17 1.76
C ARG A 127 -14.10 -22.77 2.36
N LEU A 128 -13.17 -23.18 1.51
CA LEU A 128 -11.87 -23.72 1.93
C LEU A 128 -11.00 -22.64 2.58
N ALA A 129 -10.99 -21.44 2.00
CA ALA A 129 -10.19 -20.31 2.45
C ALA A 129 -11.06 -19.03 2.59
N PRO A 130 -11.94 -18.94 3.60
CA PRO A 130 -12.80 -17.77 3.80
C PRO A 130 -12.07 -16.45 4.03
N ASN A 131 -10.82 -16.48 4.53
CA ASN A 131 -10.01 -15.28 4.73
C ASN A 131 -9.08 -14.97 3.56
N LEU A 132 -9.07 -15.79 2.51
CA LEU A 132 -8.25 -15.54 1.32
C LEU A 132 -8.97 -14.59 0.35
N PRO A 133 -8.48 -13.36 0.13
CA PRO A 133 -9.20 -12.36 -0.68
C PRO A 133 -9.42 -12.79 -2.13
N ILE A 134 -8.44 -13.47 -2.75
CA ILE A 134 -8.55 -13.93 -4.14
C ILE A 134 -9.67 -14.97 -4.31
N ALA A 135 -9.96 -15.79 -3.29
CA ALA A 135 -11.07 -16.74 -3.31
C ALA A 135 -12.43 -16.02 -3.29
N ARG A 136 -12.57 -14.99 -2.44
CA ARG A 136 -13.78 -14.14 -2.38
C ARG A 136 -13.97 -13.33 -3.67
N ALA A 137 -12.89 -12.76 -4.20
CA ALA A 137 -12.90 -12.01 -5.45
C ALA A 137 -13.23 -12.90 -6.65
N GLY A 138 -12.72 -14.14 -6.68
CA GLY A 138 -13.07 -15.15 -7.67
C GLY A 138 -14.57 -15.46 -7.64
N LEU A 139 -15.13 -15.70 -6.45
CA LEU A 139 -16.57 -15.95 -6.28
C LEU A 139 -17.42 -14.74 -6.70
N ALA A 140 -17.03 -13.53 -6.31
CA ALA A 140 -17.71 -12.30 -6.70
C ALA A 140 -17.78 -12.15 -8.23
N ARG A 141 -16.67 -12.44 -8.93
CA ARG A 141 -16.56 -12.39 -10.39
C ARG A 141 -17.48 -13.40 -11.08
N GLU A 142 -17.51 -14.64 -10.62
CA GLU A 142 -18.38 -15.65 -11.23
C GLU A 142 -19.87 -15.40 -10.93
N LEU A 143 -20.22 -14.95 -9.73
CA LEU A 143 -21.59 -14.50 -9.40
C LEU A 143 -22.04 -13.32 -10.28
N TRP A 144 -21.12 -12.39 -10.55
CA TRP A 144 -21.38 -11.27 -11.45
C TRP A 144 -21.69 -11.73 -12.87
N ARG A 145 -20.89 -12.66 -13.41
CA ARG A 145 -21.09 -13.25 -14.74
C ARG A 145 -22.45 -13.95 -14.88
N GLN A 146 -22.94 -14.56 -13.79
CA GLN A 146 -24.25 -15.20 -13.76
C GLN A 146 -25.42 -14.21 -13.51
N GLY A 147 -25.14 -12.92 -13.33
CA GLY A 147 -26.17 -11.89 -13.10
C GLY A 147 -26.63 -11.74 -11.65
N SER A 148 -26.00 -12.44 -10.70
CA SER A 148 -26.26 -12.35 -9.26
C SER A 148 -25.52 -11.16 -8.62
N TYR A 149 -25.84 -9.94 -9.08
CA TYR A 149 -25.08 -8.73 -8.70
C TYR A 149 -25.09 -8.43 -7.20
N GLY A 150 -26.17 -8.76 -6.49
CA GLY A 150 -26.29 -8.54 -5.04
C GLY A 150 -25.29 -9.38 -4.25
N GLU A 151 -25.29 -10.69 -4.49
CA GLU A 151 -24.34 -11.62 -3.87
C GLU A 151 -22.91 -11.35 -4.31
N ALA A 152 -22.70 -10.98 -5.59
CA ALA A 152 -21.39 -10.58 -6.08
C ALA A 152 -20.82 -9.38 -5.31
N ALA A 153 -21.65 -8.36 -5.05
CA ALA A 153 -21.23 -7.19 -4.27
C ALA A 153 -20.91 -7.55 -2.81
N GLU A 154 -21.70 -8.42 -2.20
CA GLU A 154 -21.44 -8.92 -0.85
C GLU A 154 -20.09 -9.65 -0.76
N GLN A 155 -19.81 -10.56 -1.71
CA GLN A 155 -18.55 -11.28 -1.76
C GLN A 155 -17.36 -10.36 -2.07
N ALA A 156 -17.55 -9.32 -2.90
CA ALA A 156 -16.53 -8.32 -3.14
C ALA A 156 -16.17 -7.55 -1.86
N VAL A 157 -17.19 -7.12 -1.09
CA VAL A 157 -16.99 -6.46 0.21
C VAL A 157 -16.33 -7.40 1.21
N ALA A 158 -16.75 -8.66 1.26
CA ALA A 158 -16.14 -9.69 2.09
C ALA A 158 -14.66 -9.91 1.73
N GLY A 159 -14.33 -9.89 0.44
CA GLY A 159 -12.95 -9.98 -0.06
C GLY A 159 -12.08 -8.82 0.39
N VAL A 160 -12.59 -7.59 0.36
CA VAL A 160 -11.86 -6.42 0.92
C VAL A 160 -11.64 -6.59 2.43
N GLY A 161 -12.65 -7.06 3.17
CA GLY A 161 -12.50 -7.34 4.60
C GLY A 161 -11.50 -8.46 4.89
N ALA A 162 -11.40 -9.45 4.00
CA ALA A 162 -10.48 -10.57 4.09
C ALA A 162 -9.01 -10.13 3.98
N ILE A 163 -8.72 -9.02 3.28
CA ILE A 163 -7.35 -8.47 3.17
C ILE A 163 -6.74 -8.23 4.55
N PHE A 164 -7.53 -7.76 5.52
CA PHE A 164 -7.03 -7.46 6.86
C PHE A 164 -6.94 -8.69 7.78
N ARG A 165 -7.52 -9.82 7.36
CA ARG A 165 -7.46 -11.10 8.09
C ARG A 165 -6.39 -12.03 7.53
N ASN A 166 -5.98 -11.85 6.28
CA ASN A 166 -4.87 -12.58 5.67
C ASN A 166 -3.58 -11.75 5.75
N PHE A 167 -2.55 -12.33 6.37
CA PHE A 167 -1.29 -11.63 6.63
C PHE A 167 -0.58 -11.17 5.34
N GLU A 168 -0.50 -12.01 4.31
CA GLU A 168 0.17 -11.67 3.04
C GLU A 168 -0.54 -10.52 2.32
N ALA A 169 -1.87 -10.61 2.22
CA ALA A 169 -2.69 -9.59 1.59
C ALA A 169 -2.57 -8.25 2.33
N ALA A 170 -2.60 -8.26 3.66
CA ALA A 170 -2.42 -7.07 4.47
C ALA A 170 -1.02 -6.46 4.26
N ALA A 171 0.04 -7.26 4.38
CA ALA A 171 1.42 -6.82 4.21
C ALA A 171 1.65 -6.21 2.82
N TRP A 172 1.14 -6.86 1.76
CA TRP A 172 1.20 -6.37 0.39
C TRP A 172 0.46 -5.03 0.21
N LEU A 173 -0.78 -4.94 0.71
CA LEU A 173 -1.59 -3.72 0.58
C LEU A 173 -0.94 -2.55 1.31
N PHE A 174 -0.55 -2.74 2.57
CA PHE A 174 0.06 -1.70 3.39
C PHE A 174 1.43 -1.30 2.86
N GLY A 175 2.27 -2.26 2.48
CA GLY A 175 3.58 -2.00 1.87
C GLY A 175 3.46 -1.17 0.59
N SER A 176 2.62 -1.62 -0.36
CA SER A 176 2.39 -0.90 -1.62
C SER A 176 1.81 0.49 -1.38
N LEU A 177 0.79 0.63 -0.52
CA LEU A 177 0.16 1.91 -0.20
C LEU A 177 1.15 2.89 0.44
N LEU A 178 1.98 2.43 1.39
CA LEU A 178 2.96 3.29 2.05
C LEU A 178 4.04 3.78 1.09
N VAL A 179 4.55 2.92 0.19
CA VAL A 179 5.52 3.38 -0.83
C VAL A 179 4.86 4.37 -1.78
N MET A 180 3.65 4.11 -2.26
CA MET A 180 2.90 5.04 -3.11
C MET A 180 2.71 6.41 -2.44
N ILE A 181 2.31 6.43 -1.17
CA ILE A 181 2.19 7.67 -0.39
C ILE A 181 3.56 8.34 -0.22
N ALA A 182 4.62 7.59 0.11
CA ALA A 182 5.96 8.13 0.26
C ALA A 182 6.46 8.81 -1.02
N VAL A 183 6.22 8.20 -2.19
CA VAL A 183 6.57 8.77 -3.50
C VAL A 183 5.83 10.09 -3.72
N VAL A 184 4.51 10.13 -3.51
CA VAL A 184 3.74 11.37 -3.71
C VAL A 184 4.16 12.47 -2.72
N LEU A 185 4.30 12.13 -1.44
CA LEU A 185 4.72 13.06 -0.40
C LEU A 185 6.17 13.54 -0.57
N THR A 186 6.99 12.82 -1.34
CA THR A 186 8.34 13.28 -1.69
C THR A 186 8.32 14.12 -2.96
N VAL A 187 7.78 13.60 -4.06
CA VAL A 187 7.86 14.24 -5.38
C VAL A 187 7.01 15.51 -5.45
N ALA A 188 5.79 15.52 -4.91
CA ALA A 188 4.89 16.68 -5.03
C ALA A 188 5.45 17.95 -4.35
N PRO A 189 6.01 17.92 -3.12
CA PRO A 189 6.71 19.06 -2.55
C PRO A 189 7.89 19.55 -3.38
N LEU A 190 8.71 18.65 -3.94
CA LEU A 190 9.86 19.04 -4.76
C LEU A 190 9.41 19.79 -6.01
N VAL A 191 8.42 19.25 -6.73
CA VAL A 191 7.83 19.90 -7.91
C VAL A 191 7.25 21.27 -7.55
N PHE A 192 6.60 21.38 -6.38
CA PHE A 192 6.04 22.65 -5.91
C PHE A 192 7.12 23.68 -5.56
N ILE A 193 8.18 23.30 -4.84
CA ILE A 193 9.32 24.17 -4.52
C ILE A 193 9.96 24.70 -5.81
N VAL A 194 10.22 23.83 -6.78
CA VAL A 194 10.76 24.21 -8.09
C VAL A 194 9.81 25.17 -8.81
N SER A 195 8.51 24.87 -8.85
CA SER A 195 7.50 25.71 -9.52
C SER A 195 7.46 27.13 -8.96
N VAL A 196 7.48 27.28 -7.63
CA VAL A 196 7.50 28.59 -6.98
C VAL A 196 8.85 29.29 -7.20
N ALA A 197 9.98 28.57 -7.08
CA ALA A 197 11.32 29.12 -7.31
C ALA A 197 11.46 29.68 -8.74
N VAL A 198 11.00 28.94 -9.75
CA VAL A 198 10.98 29.40 -11.15
C VAL A 198 10.13 30.67 -11.31
N SER A 199 8.98 30.74 -10.63
CA SER A 199 8.09 31.91 -10.68
C SER A 199 8.70 33.22 -10.12
N VAL A 200 9.71 33.11 -9.23
CA VAL A 200 10.40 34.24 -8.60
C VAL A 200 11.80 34.49 -9.18
N TYR A 201 12.36 33.52 -9.90
CA TYR A 201 13.75 33.53 -10.36
C TYR A 201 14.14 34.78 -11.16
N ALA A 202 13.29 35.21 -12.09
CA ALA A 202 13.56 36.39 -12.92
C ALA A 202 13.55 37.72 -12.13
N ARG A 203 12.84 37.78 -10.99
CA ARG A 203 12.85 38.96 -10.10
C ARG A 203 14.08 38.91 -9.20
N ALA A 204 14.37 37.74 -8.63
CA ALA A 204 15.50 37.56 -7.74
C ALA A 204 16.86 37.73 -8.42
N SER A 205 17.04 37.21 -9.63
CA SER A 205 18.28 37.40 -10.41
C SER A 205 18.53 38.87 -10.70
N HIS A 206 17.48 39.64 -11.00
CA HIS A 206 17.59 41.07 -11.19
C HIS A 206 18.06 41.78 -9.91
N ASP A 207 17.41 41.51 -8.79
CA ASP A 207 17.70 42.15 -7.51
C ASP A 207 19.10 41.82 -6.98
N LEU A 208 19.57 40.58 -7.22
CA LEU A 208 20.93 40.14 -6.92
C LEU A 208 21.95 40.84 -7.81
N GLY A 209 21.70 40.91 -9.12
CA GLY A 209 22.61 41.57 -10.07
C GLY A 209 22.83 43.05 -9.75
N ASP A 210 21.78 43.75 -9.31
CA ASP A 210 21.87 45.16 -8.93
C ASP A 210 22.72 45.40 -7.68
N LEU A 211 22.98 44.38 -6.85
CA LEU A 211 23.92 44.49 -5.73
C LEU A 211 25.37 44.58 -6.20
N PHE A 212 25.70 44.02 -7.37
CA PHE A 212 27.05 44.05 -7.93
C PHE A 212 27.23 45.23 -8.89
N THR A 213 26.38 45.33 -9.92
CA THR A 213 26.41 46.45 -10.85
C THR A 213 25.10 46.58 -11.63
N LYS A 214 24.61 47.82 -11.75
CA LYS A 214 23.42 48.14 -12.55
C LYS A 214 23.59 47.78 -14.03
N ALA A 215 24.83 47.74 -14.52
CA ALA A 215 25.15 47.43 -15.93
C ALA A 215 25.22 45.92 -16.23
N MET A 216 25.02 45.04 -15.24
CA MET A 216 25.18 43.60 -15.45
C MET A 216 24.15 43.08 -16.49
N PRO A 217 24.58 42.37 -17.55
CA PRO A 217 23.67 41.78 -18.53
C PRO A 217 22.68 40.79 -17.90
N SER A 218 21.48 40.69 -18.46
CA SER A 218 20.40 39.81 -17.92
C SER A 218 20.84 38.35 -17.81
N PHE A 219 21.61 37.86 -18.77
CA PHE A 219 22.17 36.51 -18.75
C PHE A 219 23.12 36.31 -17.58
N SER A 220 24.08 37.22 -17.36
CA SER A 220 25.05 37.13 -16.27
C SER A 220 24.38 37.17 -14.90
N ARG A 221 23.30 37.95 -14.75
CA ARG A 221 22.48 37.99 -13.52
C ARG A 221 21.81 36.64 -13.23
N ALA A 222 21.23 36.03 -14.26
CA ALA A 222 20.63 34.70 -14.15
C ALA A 222 21.70 33.64 -13.84
N ALA A 223 22.80 33.62 -14.60
CA ALA A 223 23.90 32.69 -14.40
C ALA A 223 24.49 32.79 -12.97
N LEU A 224 24.66 34.00 -12.44
CA LEU A 224 25.12 34.22 -11.07
C LEU A 224 24.17 33.60 -10.04
N LEU A 225 22.86 33.86 -10.14
CA LEU A 225 21.87 33.26 -9.24
C LEU A 225 21.85 31.72 -9.40
N GLY A 226 21.91 31.22 -10.64
CA GLY A 226 21.97 29.78 -10.92
C GLY A 226 23.19 29.12 -10.27
N ALA A 227 24.38 29.72 -10.40
CA ALA A 227 25.59 29.22 -9.77
C ALA A 227 25.47 29.17 -8.25
N LEU A 228 24.91 30.21 -7.61
CA LEU A 228 24.68 30.22 -6.16
C LEU A 228 23.71 29.12 -5.69
N LEU A 229 22.65 28.85 -6.46
CA LEU A 229 21.68 27.80 -6.14
C LEU A 229 22.27 26.39 -6.26
N LEU A 230 23.30 26.21 -7.10
CA LEU A 230 23.97 24.92 -7.31
C LEU A 230 25.09 24.65 -6.29
N ILE A 231 25.48 25.62 -5.45
CA ILE A 231 26.55 25.44 -4.45
C ILE A 231 26.28 24.24 -3.53
N PRO A 232 25.09 24.07 -2.90
CA PRO A 232 24.89 22.93 -2.01
C PRO A 232 24.98 21.57 -2.72
N LEU A 233 24.52 21.50 -3.98
CA LEU A 233 24.68 20.30 -4.80
C LEU A 233 26.17 20.00 -5.06
N ALA A 234 26.96 21.03 -5.36
CA ALA A 234 28.41 20.90 -5.57
C ALA A 234 29.19 20.54 -4.29
N LEU A 235 28.66 20.90 -3.11
CA LEU A 235 29.20 20.51 -1.80
C LEU A 235 28.88 19.06 -1.41
N GLY A 236 28.17 18.31 -2.27
CA GLY A 236 27.85 16.90 -2.02
C GLY A 236 26.55 16.67 -1.25
N GLU A 237 25.72 17.70 -1.05
CA GLU A 237 24.41 17.54 -0.37
C GLU A 237 23.31 16.97 -1.29
N GLY A 238 23.66 16.59 -2.53
CA GLY A 238 22.75 15.98 -3.49
C GLY A 238 21.60 16.89 -3.93
N ILE A 239 20.53 16.26 -4.41
CA ILE A 239 19.35 16.95 -4.93
C ILE A 239 18.67 17.77 -3.82
N MET A 240 18.68 17.29 -2.57
CA MET A 240 18.07 18.03 -1.46
C MET A 240 18.82 19.32 -1.12
N GLY A 241 20.14 19.35 -1.29
CA GLY A 241 20.91 20.60 -1.20
C GLY A 241 20.41 21.67 -2.18
N LEU A 242 20.18 21.29 -3.45
CA LEU A 242 19.59 22.19 -4.44
C LEU A 242 18.16 22.62 -4.04
N MET A 243 17.34 21.69 -3.55
CA MET A 243 15.96 21.97 -3.14
C MET A 243 15.90 22.91 -1.93
N LEU A 244 16.86 22.79 -1.02
CA LEU A 244 17.03 23.70 0.11
C LEU A 244 17.36 25.13 -0.37
N ALA A 245 18.24 25.27 -1.37
CA ALA A 245 18.55 26.57 -1.97
C ALA A 245 17.36 27.18 -2.72
N LEU A 246 16.65 26.37 -3.53
CA LEU A 246 15.43 26.78 -4.24
C LEU A 246 14.30 27.18 -3.28
N PHE A 247 14.15 26.44 -2.18
CA PHE A 247 13.23 26.80 -1.11
C PHE A 247 13.59 28.14 -0.49
N GLY A 248 14.87 28.38 -0.16
CA GLY A 248 15.30 29.67 0.39
C GLY A 248 14.96 30.85 -0.53
N LEU A 249 15.20 30.68 -1.84
CA LEU A 249 14.82 31.64 -2.86
C LEU A 249 13.30 31.88 -2.89
N ALA A 250 12.52 30.80 -2.99
CA ALA A 250 11.07 30.83 -3.07
C ALA A 250 10.44 31.44 -1.80
N PHE A 251 10.95 31.12 -0.62
CA PHE A 251 10.46 31.57 0.66
C PHE A 251 10.78 33.05 0.91
N LEU A 252 11.99 33.50 0.55
CA LEU A 252 12.41 34.89 0.67
C LEU A 252 11.54 35.81 -0.20
N TYR A 253 11.30 35.44 -1.45
CA TYR A 253 10.52 36.24 -2.41
C TYR A 253 9.00 35.98 -2.37
N GLY A 254 8.55 34.92 -1.71
CA GLY A 254 7.14 34.58 -1.58
C GLY A 254 6.38 35.44 -0.56
N ASP A 255 5.09 35.64 -0.86
CA ASP A 255 4.11 36.24 0.06
C ASP A 255 3.71 35.28 1.19
N ALA A 256 2.93 35.76 2.17
CA ALA A 256 2.50 34.96 3.33
C ALA A 256 1.84 33.62 2.94
N ARG A 257 0.97 33.62 1.92
CA ARG A 257 0.34 32.38 1.42
C ARG A 257 1.35 31.41 0.80
N HIS A 258 2.34 31.92 0.07
CA HIS A 258 3.40 31.09 -0.52
C HIS A 258 4.24 30.45 0.59
N ARG A 259 4.59 31.20 1.63
CA ARG A 259 5.35 30.70 2.77
C ARG A 259 4.61 29.60 3.52
N ILE A 260 3.32 29.79 3.80
CA ILE A 260 2.50 28.75 4.44
C ILE A 260 2.48 27.47 3.60
N ALA A 261 2.25 27.58 2.28
CA ALA A 261 2.25 26.44 1.38
C ALA A 261 3.63 25.76 1.27
N LEU A 262 4.72 26.54 1.23
CA LEU A 262 6.11 26.05 1.24
C LEU A 262 6.43 25.31 2.54
N THR A 263 6.03 25.85 3.70
CA THR A 263 6.21 25.17 4.99
C THR A 263 5.45 23.85 5.03
N LEU A 264 4.20 23.84 4.57
CA LEU A 264 3.41 22.60 4.48
C LEU A 264 4.08 21.58 3.54
N ALA A 265 4.59 22.03 2.39
CA ALA A 265 5.31 21.19 1.46
C ALA A 265 6.57 20.57 2.09
N VAL A 266 7.36 21.34 2.84
CA VAL A 266 8.54 20.81 3.56
C VAL A 266 8.13 19.83 4.65
N VAL A 267 7.07 20.10 5.41
CA VAL A 267 6.57 19.16 6.42
C VAL A 267 6.18 17.84 5.76
N LEU A 268 5.43 17.87 4.66
CA LEU A 268 5.05 16.67 3.91
C LEU A 268 6.26 15.96 3.29
N LEU A 269 7.28 16.70 2.84
CA LEU A 269 8.53 16.14 2.32
C LEU A 269 9.28 15.35 3.41
N VAL A 270 9.44 15.94 4.60
CA VAL A 270 10.10 15.28 5.74
C VAL A 270 9.29 14.06 6.19
N VAL A 271 7.95 14.17 6.26
CA VAL A 271 7.05 13.05 6.57
C VAL A 271 7.15 11.94 5.52
N GLY A 272 7.18 12.29 4.23
CA GLY A 272 7.32 11.34 3.13
C GLY A 272 8.64 10.57 3.18
N LEU A 273 9.77 11.27 3.34
CA LEU A 273 11.11 10.69 3.31
C LEU A 273 11.50 9.90 4.56
N TYR A 274 10.99 10.28 5.73
CA TYR A 274 11.38 9.64 6.99
C TYR A 274 10.30 8.71 7.50
N PRO A 275 9.25 9.14 8.23
CA PRO A 275 8.33 8.19 8.85
C PRO A 275 7.61 7.31 7.82
N VAL A 276 7.15 7.84 6.69
CA VAL A 276 6.38 7.05 5.71
C VAL A 276 7.28 6.12 4.90
N ALA A 277 8.37 6.61 4.31
CA ALA A 277 9.28 5.74 3.56
C ALA A 277 9.98 4.71 4.46
N TYR A 278 10.32 5.08 5.71
CA TYR A 278 10.90 4.13 6.67
C TYR A 278 9.90 3.03 7.02
N THR A 279 8.65 3.37 7.36
CA THR A 279 7.64 2.33 7.65
C THR A 279 7.35 1.47 6.43
N ALA A 280 7.32 2.06 5.22
CA ALA A 280 7.17 1.31 3.98
C ALA A 280 8.31 0.28 3.82
N SER A 281 9.56 0.72 3.99
CA SER A 281 10.73 -0.16 3.91
C SER A 281 10.72 -1.24 4.98
N THR A 282 10.35 -0.90 6.22
CA THR A 282 10.20 -1.84 7.33
C THR A 282 9.19 -2.93 6.97
N VAL A 283 7.99 -2.56 6.49
CA VAL A 283 6.94 -3.53 6.15
C VAL A 283 7.35 -4.46 5.02
N LEU A 284 8.00 -3.93 3.97
CA LEU A 284 8.36 -4.72 2.79
C LEU A 284 9.53 -5.68 3.02
N ILE A 285 10.46 -5.32 3.91
CA ILE A 285 11.70 -6.11 4.13
C ILE A 285 11.62 -6.91 5.44
N ALA A 286 10.66 -6.65 6.32
CA ALA A 286 10.57 -7.29 7.63
C ALA A 286 10.68 -8.82 7.53
N LEU A 287 9.98 -9.43 6.58
CA LEU A 287 9.97 -10.89 6.40
C LEU A 287 11.34 -11.41 5.94
N ASP A 288 11.96 -10.76 4.95
CA ASP A 288 13.28 -11.15 4.43
C ASP A 288 14.40 -10.93 5.47
N SER A 289 14.22 -9.97 6.37
CA SER A 289 15.19 -9.66 7.42
C SER A 289 15.20 -10.64 8.60
N ASP A 290 14.23 -11.55 8.69
CA ASP A 290 14.07 -12.49 9.80
C ASP A 290 13.82 -13.91 9.27
N PRO A 291 14.87 -14.73 9.11
CA PRO A 291 14.75 -16.04 8.46
C PRO A 291 13.90 -17.03 9.25
N VAL A 292 13.86 -16.92 10.59
CA VAL A 292 12.99 -17.76 11.44
C VAL A 292 11.52 -17.40 11.20
N ALA A 293 11.21 -16.10 11.10
CA ALA A 293 9.87 -15.65 10.77
C ALA A 293 9.43 -16.08 9.36
N ALA A 294 10.32 -15.97 8.37
CA ALA A 294 10.06 -16.42 7.01
C ALA A 294 9.80 -17.94 6.95
N ALA A 295 10.65 -18.75 7.59
CA ALA A 295 10.47 -20.19 7.68
C ALA A 295 9.18 -20.58 8.43
N THR A 296 8.86 -19.88 9.52
CA THR A 296 7.61 -20.07 10.27
C THR A 296 6.39 -19.83 9.36
N LEU A 297 6.38 -18.73 8.60
CA LEU A 297 5.29 -18.43 7.67
C LEU A 297 5.17 -19.49 6.58
N ALA A 298 6.30 -19.99 6.05
CA ALA A 298 6.31 -21.05 5.05
C ALA A 298 5.65 -22.34 5.58
N VAL A 299 5.91 -22.73 6.84
CA VAL A 299 5.25 -23.88 7.48
C VAL A 299 3.76 -23.64 7.73
N VAL A 300 3.38 -22.42 8.16
CA VAL A 300 1.96 -22.07 8.32
C VAL A 300 1.20 -22.28 7.00
N GLN A 301 1.85 -21.93 5.88
CA GLN A 301 1.31 -22.02 4.52
C GLN A 301 1.42 -23.41 3.87
N GLY A 302 2.22 -24.33 4.44
CA GLY A 302 2.51 -25.64 3.84
C GLY A 302 3.42 -25.59 2.62
N VAL A 303 4.22 -24.53 2.48
CA VAL A 303 5.16 -24.31 1.37
C VAL A 303 6.63 -24.39 1.79
N GLU A 304 6.90 -24.89 3.00
CA GLU A 304 8.24 -24.98 3.57
C GLU A 304 9.21 -25.82 2.70
N SER A 305 10.48 -25.42 2.74
CA SER A 305 11.60 -26.17 2.18
C SER A 305 12.35 -26.93 3.28
N GLU A 306 13.15 -27.93 2.90
CA GLU A 306 14.04 -28.64 3.84
C GLU A 306 15.01 -27.68 4.54
N ARG A 307 15.40 -26.59 3.88
CA ARG A 307 16.23 -25.54 4.47
C ARG A 307 15.49 -24.80 5.58
N ASP A 308 14.21 -24.49 5.37
CA ASP A 308 13.37 -23.82 6.37
C ASP A 308 13.24 -24.69 7.62
N ILE A 309 13.05 -26.00 7.44
CA ILE A 309 12.97 -26.95 8.55
C ILE A 309 14.29 -27.07 9.29
N ALA A 310 15.41 -27.24 8.59
CA ALA A 310 16.72 -27.31 9.24
C ALA A 310 17.01 -26.04 10.07
N LEU A 311 16.64 -24.87 9.54
CA LEU A 311 16.77 -23.59 10.25
C LEU A 311 15.87 -23.52 11.48
N LEU A 312 14.63 -24.01 11.38
CA LEU A 312 13.71 -24.03 12.50
C LEU A 312 14.16 -25.00 13.59
N GLU A 313 14.69 -26.18 13.24
CA GLU A 313 15.24 -27.15 14.21
C GLU A 313 16.43 -26.56 14.98
N GLU A 314 17.34 -25.86 14.29
CA GLU A 314 18.45 -25.16 14.96
C GLU A 314 17.94 -24.05 15.89
N ALA A 315 16.95 -23.27 15.45
CA ALA A 315 16.37 -22.20 16.25
C ALA A 315 15.54 -22.71 17.44
N SER A 316 14.96 -23.92 17.35
CA SER A 316 14.03 -24.45 18.34
C SER A 316 14.67 -24.70 19.71
N GLU A 317 15.98 -24.97 19.74
CA GLU A 317 16.76 -25.11 20.98
C GLU A 317 16.71 -23.85 21.87
N THR A 318 16.47 -22.68 21.27
CA THR A 318 16.54 -21.39 21.97
C THR A 318 15.28 -20.54 21.83
N GLU A 319 14.48 -20.76 20.78
CA GLU A 319 13.35 -19.91 20.42
C GLU A 319 12.01 -20.67 20.49
N PHE A 320 11.11 -20.20 21.36
CA PHE A 320 9.74 -20.71 21.48
C PHE A 320 8.99 -20.74 20.14
N LEU A 321 9.17 -19.70 19.31
CA LEU A 321 8.45 -19.59 18.03
C LEU A 321 8.77 -20.77 17.11
N ALA A 322 10.06 -21.14 17.03
CA ALA A 322 10.53 -22.22 16.19
C ALA A 322 10.07 -23.59 16.71
N GLU A 323 10.18 -23.83 18.02
CA GLU A 323 9.69 -25.08 18.62
C GLU A 323 8.17 -25.22 18.46
N HIS A 324 7.42 -24.12 18.63
CA HIS A 324 5.97 -24.15 18.49
C HIS A 324 5.52 -24.47 17.06
N ILE A 325 6.13 -23.86 16.04
CA ILE A 325 5.73 -24.13 14.65
C ILE A 325 6.16 -25.53 14.19
N LEU A 326 7.26 -26.08 14.72
CA LEU A 326 7.64 -27.48 14.48
C LEU A 326 6.63 -28.44 15.10
N ALA A 327 6.15 -28.20 16.33
CA ALA A 327 5.10 -29.02 16.94
C ALA A 327 3.81 -29.03 16.09
N VAL A 328 3.41 -27.86 15.57
CA VAL A 328 2.27 -27.73 14.63
C VAL A 328 2.53 -28.53 13.34
N ARG A 329 3.75 -28.51 12.82
CA ARG A 329 4.13 -29.27 11.61
C ARG A 329 4.03 -30.78 11.83
N GLU A 330 4.60 -31.29 12.93
CA GLU A 330 4.53 -32.73 13.25
C GLU A 330 3.07 -33.20 13.39
N ARG A 331 2.23 -32.37 14.03
CA ARG A 331 0.78 -32.60 14.09
C ARG A 331 0.15 -32.69 12.69
N ARG A 332 0.47 -31.76 11.79
CA ARG A 332 -0.06 -31.72 10.40
C ARG A 332 0.43 -32.88 9.53
N GLN A 333 1.60 -33.43 9.84
CA GLN A 333 2.18 -34.59 9.14
C GLN A 333 1.65 -35.93 9.66
N GLY A 334 0.90 -35.92 10.77
CA GLY A 334 0.39 -37.13 11.39
C GLY A 334 1.41 -37.85 12.26
N HIS A 335 2.56 -37.24 12.57
CA HIS A 335 3.54 -37.77 13.53
C HIS A 335 3.07 -37.44 14.96
N VAL A 336 2.00 -38.12 15.40
CA VAL A 336 1.27 -37.79 16.63
C VAL A 336 2.16 -37.90 17.87
N GLU A 337 2.98 -38.95 17.97
CA GLU A 337 3.85 -39.18 19.12
C GLU A 337 4.90 -38.08 19.26
N THR A 338 5.57 -37.70 18.16
CA THR A 338 6.53 -36.60 18.15
C THR A 338 5.86 -35.25 18.43
N ALA A 339 4.65 -35.04 17.92
CA ALA A 339 3.89 -33.84 18.26
C ALA A 339 3.59 -33.76 19.76
N ILE A 340 3.17 -34.86 20.40
CA ILE A 340 2.93 -34.93 21.84
C ILE A 340 4.20 -34.57 22.62
N GLU A 341 5.35 -35.14 22.26
CA GLU A 341 6.64 -34.84 22.92
C GLU A 341 7.01 -33.35 22.84
N ARG A 342 6.90 -32.75 21.64
CA ARG A 342 7.19 -31.32 21.45
C ARG A 342 6.20 -30.43 22.19
N TYR A 343 4.91 -30.73 22.14
CA TYR A 343 3.89 -29.98 22.88
C TYR A 343 4.07 -30.10 24.40
N ALA A 344 4.48 -31.25 24.93
CA ALA A 344 4.80 -31.41 26.34
C ALA A 344 5.93 -30.45 26.77
N ALA A 345 7.02 -30.37 26.00
CA ALA A 345 8.12 -29.43 26.25
C ALA A 345 7.67 -27.95 26.16
N LEU A 346 6.77 -27.62 25.24
CA LEU A 346 6.20 -26.27 25.12
C LEU A 346 5.31 -25.92 26.33
N VAL A 347 4.51 -26.86 26.82
CA VAL A 347 3.67 -26.67 28.03
C VAL A 347 4.53 -26.46 29.27
N GLU A 348 5.65 -27.18 29.41
CA GLU A 348 6.58 -27.01 30.53
C GLU A 348 7.26 -25.63 30.52
N SER A 349 7.75 -25.21 29.35
CA SER A 349 8.44 -23.93 29.21
C SER A 349 7.49 -22.72 29.22
N HIS A 350 6.27 -22.88 28.70
CA HIS A 350 5.28 -21.81 28.55
C HIS A 350 3.91 -22.22 29.11
N PRO A 351 3.78 -22.41 30.43
CA PRO A 351 2.60 -23.02 31.06
C PRO A 351 1.32 -22.17 31.00
N ARG A 352 1.42 -20.94 30.47
CA ARG A 352 0.32 -19.98 30.28
C ARG A 352 0.08 -19.62 28.82
N ASN A 353 0.54 -20.45 27.88
CA ASN A 353 0.19 -20.29 26.46
C ASN A 353 -1.07 -21.11 26.16
N ALA A 354 -2.21 -20.42 26.00
CA ALA A 354 -3.50 -21.07 25.80
C ALA A 354 -3.57 -21.92 24.52
N GLU A 355 -2.91 -21.50 23.45
CA GLU A 355 -2.90 -22.25 22.18
C GLU A 355 -2.16 -23.58 22.33
N VAL A 356 -0.96 -23.53 22.92
CA VAL A 356 -0.16 -24.71 23.23
C VAL A 356 -0.93 -25.66 24.14
N LEU A 357 -1.55 -25.13 25.21
CA LEU A 357 -2.35 -25.94 26.15
C LEU A 357 -3.53 -26.63 25.45
N THR A 358 -4.23 -25.91 24.57
CA THR A 358 -5.40 -26.44 23.86
C THR A 358 -5.01 -27.50 22.84
N ASN A 359 -3.97 -27.25 22.04
CA ASN A 359 -3.55 -28.19 21.00
C ASN A 359 -2.88 -29.43 21.63
N TYR A 360 -2.18 -29.28 22.76
CA TYR A 360 -1.73 -30.41 23.56
C TYR A 360 -2.89 -31.24 24.12
N ALA A 361 -3.92 -30.59 24.67
CA ALA A 361 -5.12 -31.26 25.14
C ALA A 361 -5.85 -32.01 24.02
N ASN A 362 -5.92 -31.45 22.81
CA ASN A 362 -6.49 -32.13 21.64
C ASN A 362 -5.71 -33.40 21.28
N LEU A 363 -4.38 -33.37 21.37
CA LEU A 363 -3.52 -34.54 21.16
C LEU A 363 -3.75 -35.60 22.23
N LEU A 364 -3.81 -35.23 23.51
CA LEU A 364 -4.11 -36.14 24.62
C LEU A 364 -5.50 -36.78 24.49
N PHE A 365 -6.51 -35.97 24.15
CA PHE A 365 -7.87 -36.45 23.90
C PHE A 365 -7.91 -37.50 22.77
N SER A 366 -7.22 -37.21 21.67
CA SER A 366 -7.06 -38.13 20.53
C SER A 366 -6.31 -39.41 20.93
N ASN A 367 -5.39 -39.33 21.88
CA ASN A 367 -4.58 -40.46 22.35
C ASN A 367 -5.30 -41.37 23.36
N GLY A 368 -6.40 -40.92 23.98
CA GLY A 368 -7.07 -41.70 25.03
C GLY A 368 -7.14 -40.99 26.39
N ASP A 369 -6.32 -39.97 26.60
CA ASP A 369 -6.01 -39.40 27.91
C ASP A 369 -6.99 -38.28 28.30
N ASP A 370 -8.28 -38.62 28.35
CA ASP A 370 -9.38 -37.65 28.47
C ASP A 370 -9.32 -36.78 29.73
N LYS A 371 -8.86 -37.35 30.84
CA LYS A 371 -8.78 -36.63 32.13
C LYS A 371 -7.76 -35.51 32.06
N ASP A 372 -6.59 -35.81 31.52
CA ASP A 372 -5.51 -34.86 31.36
C ASP A 372 -5.90 -33.81 30.30
N ALA A 373 -6.55 -34.24 29.21
CA ALA A 373 -7.10 -33.33 28.22
C ALA A 373 -8.06 -32.29 28.83
N VAL A 374 -9.02 -32.72 29.67
CA VAL A 374 -9.93 -31.79 30.38
C VAL A 374 -9.17 -30.82 31.27
N GLU A 375 -8.16 -31.28 32.03
CA GLU A 375 -7.35 -30.39 32.86
C GLU A 375 -6.66 -29.29 32.03
N TYR A 376 -6.03 -29.66 30.92
CA TYR A 376 -5.35 -28.71 30.04
C TYR A 376 -6.32 -27.76 29.32
N TYR A 377 -7.50 -28.24 28.91
CA TYR A 377 -8.56 -27.38 28.38
C TYR A 377 -9.05 -26.36 29.42
N GLU A 378 -9.30 -26.77 30.65
CA GLU A 378 -9.74 -25.87 31.73
C GLU A 378 -8.68 -24.81 32.04
N ARG A 379 -7.40 -25.20 32.06
CA ARG A 379 -6.28 -24.27 32.21
C ARG A 379 -6.22 -23.27 31.06
N SER A 380 -6.45 -23.71 29.82
CA SER A 380 -6.53 -22.84 28.65
C SER A 380 -7.74 -21.89 28.70
N ALA A 381 -8.89 -22.40 29.14
CA ALA A 381 -10.15 -21.64 29.26
C ALA A 381 -10.06 -20.52 30.29
N ALA A 382 -9.19 -20.66 31.30
CA ALA A 382 -8.90 -19.58 32.25
C ALA A 382 -8.09 -18.42 31.64
N LEU A 383 -7.54 -18.58 30.43
CA LEU A 383 -6.67 -17.60 29.77
C LEU A 383 -7.33 -16.91 28.58
N ILE A 384 -8.18 -17.61 27.83
CA ILE A 384 -8.83 -17.09 26.62
C ILE A 384 -10.29 -17.55 26.52
N ASP A 385 -11.12 -16.72 25.89
CA ASP A 385 -12.45 -17.09 25.41
C ASP A 385 -12.34 -17.52 23.93
N SER A 386 -12.52 -18.81 23.66
CA SER A 386 -12.49 -19.34 22.28
C SER A 386 -13.63 -20.34 22.07
N PRO A 387 -14.43 -20.18 21.00
CA PRO A 387 -15.54 -21.11 20.72
C PRO A 387 -15.02 -22.51 20.40
N ARG A 388 -13.88 -22.63 19.73
CA ARG A 388 -13.21 -23.91 19.43
C ARG A 388 -12.76 -24.62 20.70
N LEU A 389 -12.11 -23.89 21.61
CA LEU A 389 -11.67 -24.44 22.88
C LEU A 389 -12.86 -24.93 23.72
N MET A 390 -13.90 -24.12 23.86
CA MET A 390 -15.10 -24.49 24.60
C MET A 390 -15.83 -25.68 23.95
N PHE A 391 -15.85 -25.76 22.62
CA PHE A 391 -16.35 -26.93 21.89
C PHE A 391 -15.53 -28.19 22.21
N ASN A 392 -14.20 -28.12 22.13
CA ASN A 392 -13.33 -29.28 22.43
C ASN A 392 -13.47 -29.74 23.88
N LEU A 393 -13.55 -28.80 24.82
CA LEU A 393 -13.83 -29.09 26.24
C LEU A 393 -15.19 -29.78 26.41
N SER A 394 -16.21 -29.39 25.64
CA SER A 394 -17.50 -30.07 25.65
C SER A 394 -17.36 -31.52 25.18
N GLN A 395 -16.63 -31.79 24.08
CA GLN A 395 -16.42 -33.14 23.57
C GLN A 395 -15.70 -34.04 24.59
N ALA A 396 -14.66 -33.50 25.24
CA ALA A 396 -13.93 -34.21 26.28
C ALA A 396 -14.81 -34.55 27.50
N ASN A 397 -15.66 -33.61 27.94
CA ASN A 397 -16.61 -33.87 29.02
C ASN A 397 -17.70 -34.86 28.61
N ALA A 398 -18.15 -34.84 27.36
CA ALA A 398 -19.11 -35.81 26.83
C ALA A 398 -18.54 -37.23 26.87
N ARG A 399 -17.28 -37.42 26.45
CA ARG A 399 -16.59 -38.72 26.49
C ARG A 399 -16.36 -39.24 27.91
N LEU A 400 -16.20 -38.33 28.88
CA LEU A 400 -16.14 -38.65 30.33
C LEU A 400 -17.52 -38.79 31.01
N PHE A 401 -18.62 -38.66 30.28
CA PHE A 401 -20.00 -38.68 30.81
C PHE A 401 -20.29 -37.61 31.88
N LYS A 402 -19.61 -36.46 31.79
CA LYS A 402 -19.81 -35.27 32.63
C LYS A 402 -20.84 -34.34 31.97
N ILE A 403 -22.13 -34.63 32.16
CA ILE A 403 -23.23 -34.02 31.39
C ILE A 403 -23.38 -32.53 31.69
N GLU A 404 -23.30 -32.14 32.97
CA GLU A 404 -23.44 -30.75 33.39
C GLU A 404 -22.33 -29.86 32.80
N GLU A 405 -21.09 -30.34 32.85
CA GLU A 405 -19.91 -29.66 32.32
C GLU A 405 -19.92 -29.62 30.78
N PHE A 406 -20.34 -30.71 30.13
CA PHE A 406 -20.57 -30.75 28.68
C PHE A 406 -21.53 -29.64 28.24
N GLU A 407 -22.71 -29.57 28.86
CA GLU A 407 -23.72 -28.58 28.50
C GLU A 407 -23.24 -27.15 28.79
N ALA A 408 -22.54 -26.94 29.90
CA ALA A 408 -21.99 -25.64 30.26
C ALA A 408 -20.95 -25.18 29.22
N ALA A 409 -20.02 -26.06 28.84
CA ALA A 409 -19.00 -25.77 27.85
C ALA A 409 -19.61 -25.52 26.45
N LEU A 410 -20.58 -26.33 26.02
CA LEU A 410 -21.24 -26.14 24.73
C LEU A 410 -22.06 -24.84 24.68
N ARG A 411 -22.79 -24.50 25.75
CA ARG A 411 -23.50 -23.21 25.86
C ARG A 411 -22.52 -22.03 25.82
N SER A 412 -21.37 -22.16 26.49
CA SER A 412 -20.31 -21.16 26.45
C SER A 412 -19.77 -20.97 25.03
N ALA A 413 -19.47 -22.07 24.32
CA ALA A 413 -19.01 -22.03 22.94
C ALA A 413 -19.99 -21.28 22.02
N GLN A 414 -21.28 -21.60 22.12
CA GLN A 414 -22.34 -20.98 21.32
C GLN A 414 -22.56 -19.51 21.67
N ALA A 415 -22.37 -19.13 22.93
CA ALA A 415 -22.46 -17.74 23.37
C ALA A 415 -21.31 -16.88 22.81
N ILE A 416 -20.14 -17.47 22.60
CA ILE A 416 -18.98 -16.80 21.98
C ILE A 416 -19.20 -16.68 20.47
N ASP A 417 -19.48 -17.79 19.78
CA ASP A 417 -19.74 -17.81 18.33
C ASP A 417 -20.60 -19.03 17.93
N ALA A 418 -21.90 -18.80 17.74
CA ALA A 418 -22.85 -19.83 17.35
C ALA A 418 -22.59 -20.38 15.94
N ASP A 419 -22.10 -19.56 15.01
CA ASP A 419 -21.88 -19.97 13.62
C ASP A 419 -20.64 -20.87 13.52
N ALA A 420 -19.56 -20.53 14.23
CA ALA A 420 -18.37 -21.37 14.35
C ALA A 420 -18.71 -22.73 14.98
N VAL A 421 -19.49 -22.76 16.07
CA VAL A 421 -19.92 -24.02 16.70
C VAL A 421 -20.80 -24.83 15.75
N ALA A 422 -21.72 -24.19 15.01
CA ALA A 422 -22.53 -24.89 14.02
C ALA A 422 -21.70 -25.47 12.87
N GLU A 423 -20.55 -24.90 12.52
CA GLU A 423 -19.60 -25.49 11.58
C GLU A 423 -18.91 -26.73 12.15
N LEU A 424 -18.45 -26.66 13.40
CA LEU A 424 -17.81 -27.80 14.07
C LEU A 424 -18.78 -28.97 14.28
N SER A 425 -20.01 -28.68 14.75
CA SER A 425 -21.04 -29.70 14.96
C SER A 425 -21.51 -30.39 13.67
N ARG A 426 -21.32 -29.76 12.50
CA ARG A 426 -21.67 -30.37 11.20
C ARG A 426 -20.78 -31.58 10.84
N VAL A 427 -19.61 -31.73 11.48
CA VAL A 427 -18.75 -32.90 11.27
C VAL A 427 -19.45 -34.18 11.73
N GLY A 428 -20.26 -34.12 12.79
CA GLY A 428 -21.06 -35.24 13.26
C GLY A 428 -20.27 -36.38 13.89
N ASP A 429 -19.01 -36.14 14.25
CA ASP A 429 -18.13 -37.07 14.94
C ASP A 429 -17.92 -36.62 16.39
N ALA A 430 -18.14 -37.54 17.33
CA ALA A 430 -17.99 -37.28 18.77
C ALA A 430 -16.53 -37.25 19.21
N GLU A 431 -15.61 -37.80 18.40
CA GLU A 431 -14.17 -37.77 18.65
C GLU A 431 -13.50 -36.55 17.98
N PHE A 432 -14.27 -35.73 17.25
CA PHE A 432 -13.73 -34.58 16.57
C PHE A 432 -13.45 -33.41 17.52
N VAL A 433 -12.18 -33.02 17.57
CA VAL A 433 -11.70 -31.77 18.18
C VAL A 433 -10.99 -30.93 17.12
N ALA A 434 -11.04 -29.62 17.28
CA ALA A 434 -10.43 -28.68 16.37
C ALA A 434 -9.26 -27.94 17.03
N ASP A 435 -8.06 -28.09 16.47
CA ASP A 435 -6.88 -27.32 16.90
C ASP A 435 -7.13 -25.82 16.72
N LEU A 436 -6.56 -25.03 17.64
CA LEU A 436 -6.43 -23.59 17.50
C LEU A 436 -5.33 -23.29 16.49
N ALA A 437 -5.58 -22.26 15.65
CA ALA A 437 -4.65 -21.87 14.60
C ALA A 437 -3.43 -21.15 15.16
N PHE A 438 -2.30 -21.31 14.44
CA PHE A 438 -1.05 -20.63 14.78
C PHE A 438 -1.24 -19.11 14.83
N PRO A 439 -0.73 -18.41 15.86
CA PRO A 439 -1.10 -17.04 16.13
C PRO A 439 -0.21 -16.12 15.30
N LEU A 440 -0.67 -15.77 14.09
CA LEU A 440 0.06 -14.85 13.19
C LEU A 440 0.36 -13.48 13.81
N THR A 441 -0.34 -13.11 14.89
CA THR A 441 -0.02 -11.93 15.72
C THR A 441 1.37 -12.01 16.34
N THR A 442 1.80 -13.19 16.79
CA THR A 442 3.16 -13.44 17.32
C THR A 442 4.22 -13.25 16.24
N LEU A 443 3.91 -13.65 15.01
CA LEU A 443 4.77 -13.39 13.85
C LEU A 443 4.87 -11.88 13.56
N GLY A 444 3.72 -11.19 13.53
CA GLY A 444 3.65 -9.76 13.28
C GLY A 444 4.41 -8.92 14.32
N THR A 445 4.35 -9.28 15.61
CA THR A 445 5.11 -8.58 16.66
C THR A 445 6.61 -8.78 16.50
N ARG A 446 7.06 -10.02 16.23
CA ARG A 446 8.48 -10.31 15.95
C ARG A 446 8.99 -9.49 14.77
N LEU A 447 8.30 -9.56 13.63
CA LEU A 447 8.68 -8.85 12.41
C LEU A 447 8.83 -7.35 12.64
N LEU A 448 7.92 -6.73 13.39
CA LEU A 448 8.01 -5.32 13.74
C LEU A 448 9.20 -5.01 14.67
N THR A 449 9.55 -5.92 15.58
CA THR A 449 10.70 -5.73 16.47
C THR A 449 12.03 -5.87 15.72
N THR A 450 12.19 -6.93 14.92
CA THR A 450 13.40 -7.20 14.13
C THR A 450 13.65 -6.09 13.11
N ALA A 451 12.61 -5.69 12.38
CA ALA A 451 12.73 -4.65 11.36
C ALA A 451 12.99 -3.24 11.94
N ARG A 452 12.61 -2.97 13.21
CA ARG A 452 13.01 -1.74 13.92
C ARG A 452 14.44 -1.78 14.43
N ALA A 453 14.94 -2.95 14.80
CA ALA A 453 16.32 -3.13 15.27
C ALA A 453 17.31 -3.01 14.11
N ASN A 454 16.93 -3.48 12.93
CA ASN A 454 17.73 -3.33 11.72
C ASN A 454 17.67 -1.88 11.21
N ARG A 455 18.68 -1.07 11.55
CA ARG A 455 18.92 0.23 10.91
C ARG A 455 19.45 -0.01 9.49
N MET A 456 18.59 -0.45 8.59
CA MET A 456 18.95 -0.41 7.18
C MET A 456 19.12 1.06 6.76
N SER A 457 20.23 1.35 6.09
CA SER A 457 20.40 2.61 5.39
C SER A 457 19.29 2.70 4.34
N ASN A 458 18.47 3.75 4.40
CA ASN A 458 17.51 4.01 3.35
C ASN A 458 18.30 4.35 2.08
N VAL A 459 18.50 3.38 1.19
CA VAL A 459 19.23 3.54 -0.10
C VAL A 459 18.72 4.77 -0.87
N ALA A 460 17.43 5.06 -0.77
CA ALA A 460 16.82 6.27 -1.34
C ALA A 460 17.35 7.57 -0.72
N ILE A 461 17.53 7.65 0.61
CA ILE A 461 18.07 8.85 1.28
C ILE A 461 19.51 9.07 0.86
N ASP A 462 20.33 8.02 0.85
CA ASP A 462 21.73 8.09 0.44
C ASP A 462 21.86 8.55 -1.02
N GLY A 463 20.94 8.13 -1.89
CA GLY A 463 20.89 8.59 -3.28
C GLY A 463 20.45 10.05 -3.45
N LEU A 464 19.47 10.52 -2.67
CA LEU A 464 18.94 11.89 -2.79
C LEU A 464 19.81 12.94 -2.08
N MET A 465 20.50 12.56 -1.00
CA MET A 465 21.28 13.45 -0.14
C MET A 465 22.38 12.70 0.63
N PRO A 466 23.50 12.34 -0.03
CA PRO A 466 24.59 11.59 0.61
C PRO A 466 25.37 12.40 1.66
N GLY A 467 25.18 13.73 1.71
CA GLY A 467 25.88 14.64 2.61
C GLY A 467 25.28 14.73 4.03
N TRP A 468 25.55 15.85 4.70
CA TRP A 468 25.13 16.08 6.09
C TRP A 468 23.61 16.16 6.25
N LEU A 469 22.89 16.64 5.23
CA LEU A 469 21.43 16.75 5.24
C LEU A 469 20.75 15.39 5.39
N GLY A 470 21.29 14.34 4.76
CA GLY A 470 20.70 12.98 4.79
C GLY A 470 20.92 12.23 6.09
N ALA A 471 21.97 12.58 6.85
CA ALA A 471 22.40 11.83 8.02
C ALA A 471 21.32 11.68 9.12
N ARG A 472 20.46 12.70 9.31
CA ARG A 472 19.36 12.67 10.27
C ARG A 472 18.21 13.55 9.78
N TRP A 473 16.97 13.15 10.07
CA TRP A 473 15.79 13.95 9.72
C TRP A 473 15.82 15.36 10.34
N MET A 474 16.42 15.51 11.52
CA MET A 474 16.59 16.80 12.19
C MET A 474 17.50 17.75 11.41
N ASN A 475 18.50 17.23 10.68
CA ASN A 475 19.40 18.05 9.87
C ASN A 475 18.62 18.66 8.71
N LEU A 476 17.87 17.84 7.97
CA LEU A 476 17.01 18.30 6.88
C LEU A 476 15.96 19.30 7.37
N ALA A 477 15.14 18.91 8.35
CA ALA A 477 14.07 19.75 8.89
C ALA A 477 14.61 21.05 9.51
N GLY A 478 15.71 20.93 10.27
CA GLY A 478 16.40 22.06 10.89
C GLY A 478 16.94 23.05 9.86
N SER A 479 17.56 22.56 8.77
CA SER A 479 18.07 23.44 7.69
C SER A 479 16.95 24.21 6.99
N PHE A 480 15.83 23.57 6.65
CA PHE A 480 14.67 24.28 6.09
C PHE A 480 14.11 25.32 7.07
N ALA A 481 14.02 24.98 8.36
CA ALA A 481 13.55 25.90 9.39
C ALA A 481 14.49 27.10 9.57
N LEU A 482 15.80 26.88 9.62
CA LEU A 482 16.81 27.94 9.73
C LEU A 482 16.77 28.88 8.53
N ILE A 483 16.66 28.35 7.30
CA ILE A 483 16.51 29.17 6.10
C ILE A 483 15.20 29.97 6.13
N ALA A 484 14.09 29.36 6.56
CA ALA A 484 12.81 30.06 6.70
C ALA A 484 12.90 31.21 7.71
N ILE A 485 13.51 30.98 8.87
CA ILE A 485 13.73 32.01 9.90
C ILE A 485 14.63 33.12 9.35
N GLY A 486 15.77 32.78 8.75
CA GLY A 486 16.67 33.74 8.13
C GLY A 486 15.97 34.59 7.07
N ALA A 487 15.17 33.97 6.20
CA ALA A 487 14.38 34.66 5.18
C ALA A 487 13.30 35.59 5.77
N ILE A 488 12.72 35.24 6.93
CA ILE A 488 11.81 36.13 7.67
C ILE A 488 12.58 37.32 8.26
N MET A 489 13.76 37.09 8.83
CA MET A 489 14.60 38.17 9.40
C MET A 489 15.15 39.13 8.35
N LEU A 490 15.38 38.65 7.12
CA LEU A 490 15.80 39.46 5.97
C LEU A 490 14.63 40.24 5.34
N ARG A 491 13.39 40.04 5.82
CA ARG A 491 12.21 40.72 5.29
C ARG A 491 12.30 42.23 5.52
N GLY A 492 11.98 43.01 4.49
CA GLY A 492 11.94 44.46 4.57
C GLY A 492 13.30 45.15 4.59
N ARG A 493 14.41 44.40 4.54
CA ARG A 493 15.76 44.96 4.49
C ARG A 493 16.21 45.41 3.10
N PHE A 494 15.49 45.04 2.05
CA PHE A 494 15.84 45.35 0.67
C PHE A 494 14.61 45.69 -0.17
N ASP A 495 14.75 46.68 -1.05
CA ASP A 495 13.76 47.03 -2.07
C ASP A 495 13.72 45.95 -3.15
N ARG A 496 12.56 45.31 -3.29
CA ARG A 496 12.35 44.20 -4.22
C ARG A 496 11.85 44.70 -5.56
N ALA A 497 12.40 44.17 -6.65
CA ALA A 497 11.83 44.37 -7.96
C ALA A 497 10.49 43.62 -8.06
N SER A 498 9.48 44.31 -8.58
CA SER A 498 8.17 43.75 -8.89
C SER A 498 7.91 43.78 -10.39
N SER A 499 6.73 43.36 -10.82
CA SER A 499 6.30 43.39 -12.22
C SER A 499 4.96 44.07 -12.34
N CYS A 500 4.82 44.96 -13.32
CA CYS A 500 3.57 45.64 -13.60
C CYS A 500 2.47 44.63 -13.96
N THR A 501 1.33 44.71 -13.27
CA THR A 501 0.19 43.80 -13.48
C THR A 501 -0.43 43.89 -14.87
N ARG A 502 -0.28 45.04 -15.55
CA ARG A 502 -0.84 45.30 -16.89
C ARG A 502 0.11 44.90 -18.02
N CYS A 503 1.32 45.46 -18.04
CA CYS A 503 2.26 45.28 -19.15
C CYS A 503 3.41 44.31 -18.84
N GLY A 504 3.48 43.76 -17.63
CA GLY A 504 4.55 42.85 -17.20
C GLY A 504 5.94 43.48 -17.13
N LYS A 505 6.09 44.80 -17.38
CA LYS A 505 7.38 45.50 -17.25
C LYS A 505 7.85 45.42 -15.80
N ARG A 506 9.12 45.07 -15.61
CA ARG A 506 9.74 45.05 -14.28
C ARG A 506 9.73 46.47 -13.69
N ILE A 507 9.39 46.59 -12.41
CA ILE A 507 9.37 47.82 -11.64
C ILE A 507 10.44 47.69 -10.56
N CYS A 508 11.37 48.63 -10.47
CA CYS A 508 12.43 48.63 -9.47
C CYS A 508 12.79 50.07 -9.09
N GLY A 509 12.63 50.43 -7.82
CA GLY A 509 12.97 51.78 -7.32
C GLY A 509 14.45 52.13 -7.43
N ARG A 510 15.34 51.12 -7.51
CA ARG A 510 16.80 51.32 -7.67
C ARG A 510 17.20 51.68 -9.12
N CYS A 511 16.40 51.24 -10.09
CA CYS A 511 16.66 51.45 -11.52
C CYS A 511 15.86 52.63 -12.08
N ASP A 512 14.65 52.86 -11.55
CA ASP A 512 13.74 53.92 -11.98
C ASP A 512 13.29 54.71 -10.74
N GLY A 513 13.72 55.96 -10.63
CA GLY A 513 13.33 56.85 -9.53
C GLY A 513 11.88 57.34 -9.61
N THR A 514 11.17 57.03 -10.70
CA THR A 514 9.78 57.48 -10.95
C THR A 514 8.72 56.45 -10.58
N VAL A 515 9.09 55.45 -9.76
CA VAL A 515 8.18 54.38 -9.33
C VAL A 515 7.14 54.92 -8.34
N TRP A 516 5.88 54.91 -8.76
CA TRP A 516 4.74 55.32 -7.94
C TRP A 516 4.30 54.24 -6.95
N ASN A 517 4.15 53.00 -7.41
CA ASN A 517 3.81 51.84 -6.59
C ASN A 517 4.42 50.55 -7.15
N SER A 518 4.33 49.46 -6.38
CA SER A 518 4.88 48.15 -6.76
C SER A 518 4.01 47.37 -7.75
N GLU A 519 2.84 47.88 -8.13
CA GLU A 519 1.86 47.14 -8.95
C GLU A 519 1.78 47.65 -10.39
N THR A 520 2.00 48.95 -10.61
CA THR A 520 1.78 49.61 -11.90
C THR A 520 3.00 50.45 -12.26
N CYS A 521 3.60 50.17 -13.42
CA CYS A 521 4.72 50.98 -13.91
C CYS A 521 4.23 52.38 -14.31
N ASN A 522 5.12 53.37 -14.26
CA ASN A 522 4.78 54.76 -14.54
C ASN A 522 4.06 54.96 -15.90
N PRO A 523 4.49 54.34 -17.03
CA PRO A 523 3.75 54.42 -18.29
C PRO A 523 2.31 53.89 -18.24
N CYS A 524 2.08 52.78 -17.53
CA CYS A 524 0.73 52.24 -17.37
C CYS A 524 -0.13 53.11 -16.43
N TYR A 525 0.48 53.71 -15.41
CA TYR A 525 -0.24 54.61 -14.51
C TYR A 525 -0.79 55.82 -15.28
N HIS A 526 0.03 56.47 -16.11
CA HIS A 526 -0.42 57.55 -16.98
C HIS A 526 -1.48 57.09 -17.99
N LEU A 527 -1.25 55.94 -18.64
CA LEU A 527 -2.18 55.40 -19.62
C LEU A 527 -3.59 55.11 -19.04
N PHE A 528 -3.71 54.62 -17.81
CA PHE A 528 -5.00 54.23 -17.22
C PHE A 528 -5.60 55.27 -16.27
N HIS A 529 -4.79 55.97 -15.47
CA HIS A 529 -5.26 56.88 -14.42
C HIS A 529 -5.14 58.37 -14.78
N ARG A 530 -4.35 58.74 -15.80
CA ARG A 530 -4.21 60.13 -16.26
C ARG A 530 -4.40 60.25 -17.78
N PRO A 531 -5.59 59.90 -18.30
CA PRO A 531 -5.86 59.85 -19.73
C PRO A 531 -5.55 61.15 -20.46
N GLU A 532 -5.85 62.27 -19.81
CA GLU A 532 -5.63 63.65 -20.28
C GLU A 532 -4.17 63.94 -20.67
N THR A 533 -3.21 63.20 -20.07
CA THR A 533 -1.76 63.45 -20.24
C THR A 533 -1.14 62.66 -21.40
N THR A 534 -1.93 61.86 -22.12
CA THR A 534 -1.46 60.99 -23.21
C THR A 534 -2.20 61.30 -24.50
N ASP A 535 -1.47 61.33 -25.61
CA ASP A 535 -2.06 61.46 -26.94
C ASP A 535 -3.13 60.37 -27.19
N ALA A 536 -4.29 60.79 -27.72
CA ALA A 536 -5.44 59.92 -27.88
C ALA A 536 -5.20 58.76 -28.86
N THR A 537 -4.45 58.99 -29.94
CA THR A 537 -4.18 57.97 -30.97
C THR A 537 -3.17 56.92 -30.47
N LEU A 538 -2.12 57.37 -29.76
CA LEU A 538 -1.14 56.49 -29.12
C LEU A 538 -1.77 55.67 -28.00
N ARG A 539 -2.71 56.26 -27.24
CA ARG A 539 -3.46 55.58 -26.18
C ARG A 539 -4.28 54.42 -26.73
N VAL A 540 -5.10 54.66 -27.76
CA VAL A 540 -5.95 53.62 -28.36
C VAL A 540 -5.10 52.48 -28.92
N THR A 541 -4.02 52.81 -29.62
CA THR A 541 -3.08 51.82 -30.17
C THR A 541 -2.48 50.97 -29.07
N ARG A 542 -1.96 51.59 -28.01
CA ARG A 542 -1.31 50.87 -26.90
C ARG A 542 -2.29 50.02 -26.09
N LEU A 543 -3.52 50.48 -25.89
CA LEU A 543 -4.58 49.69 -25.25
C LEU A 543 -4.91 48.44 -26.08
N SER A 544 -5.00 48.57 -27.41
CA SER A 544 -5.24 47.43 -28.30
C SER A 544 -4.11 46.39 -28.26
N GLU A 545 -2.85 46.83 -28.18
CA GLU A 545 -1.69 45.94 -28.03
C GLU A 545 -1.71 45.19 -26.69
N LEU A 546 -2.02 45.90 -25.60
CA LEU A 546 -2.15 45.29 -24.28
C LEU A 546 -3.29 44.27 -24.24
N GLN A 547 -4.44 44.57 -24.85
CA GLN A 547 -5.56 43.62 -24.96
C GLN A 547 -5.19 42.38 -25.78
N LYS A 548 -4.54 42.54 -26.94
CA LYS A 548 -4.07 41.40 -27.75
C LYS A 548 -3.08 40.52 -26.99
N ARG A 549 -2.15 41.15 -26.26
CA ARG A 549 -1.19 40.43 -25.42
C ARG A 549 -1.88 39.70 -24.28
N ASP A 550 -2.80 40.35 -23.59
CA ASP A 550 -3.53 39.77 -22.46
C ASP A 550 -4.38 38.58 -22.90
N SER A 551 -5.06 38.69 -24.04
CA SER A 551 -5.77 37.56 -24.67
C SER A 551 -4.84 36.40 -25.02
N ARG A 552 -3.67 36.65 -25.64
CA ARG A 552 -2.69 35.60 -25.95
C ARG A 552 -2.15 34.92 -24.69
N LEU A 553 -1.75 35.71 -23.69
CA LEU A 553 -1.28 35.19 -22.41
C LEU A 553 -2.37 34.41 -21.67
N GLY A 554 -3.62 34.89 -21.71
CA GLY A 554 -4.77 34.20 -21.15
C GLY A 554 -5.00 32.82 -21.76
N HIS A 555 -4.88 32.69 -23.09
CA HIS A 555 -4.94 31.38 -23.76
C HIS A 555 -3.79 30.46 -23.34
N VAL A 556 -2.54 30.96 -23.40
CA VAL A 556 -1.35 30.18 -22.99
C VAL A 556 -1.47 29.72 -21.54
N MET A 557 -1.87 30.61 -20.63
CA MET A 557 -2.07 30.26 -19.21
C MET A 557 -3.22 29.27 -19.02
N THR A 558 -4.29 29.32 -19.82
CA THR A 558 -5.38 28.33 -19.77
C THR A 558 -4.88 26.95 -20.17
N ILE A 559 -4.15 26.86 -21.29
CA ILE A 559 -3.55 25.62 -21.75
C ILE A 559 -2.56 25.08 -20.71
N ALA A 560 -1.66 25.92 -20.21
CA ALA A 560 -0.72 25.54 -19.17
C ALA A 560 -1.41 25.12 -17.86
N SER A 561 -2.55 25.72 -17.50
CA SER A 561 -3.33 25.33 -16.31
C SER A 561 -3.94 23.93 -16.41
N LEU A 562 -4.15 23.42 -17.64
CA LEU A 562 -4.69 22.09 -17.90
C LEU A 562 -3.58 21.04 -18.06
N LEU A 563 -2.43 21.42 -18.63
CA LEU A 563 -1.33 20.49 -18.92
C LEU A 563 -0.32 20.35 -17.78
N VAL A 564 -0.09 21.42 -17.01
CA VAL A 564 0.94 21.43 -15.96
C VAL A 564 0.26 21.38 -14.59
N PRO A 565 0.49 20.31 -13.80
CA PRO A 565 -0.07 20.19 -12.45
C PRO A 565 0.28 21.41 -11.59
N GLY A 566 -0.72 22.00 -10.94
CA GLY A 566 -0.56 23.16 -10.06
C GLY A 566 -0.47 24.53 -10.75
N ALA A 567 -0.29 24.61 -12.08
CA ALA A 567 -0.18 25.88 -12.80
C ALA A 567 -1.44 26.76 -12.66
N ALA A 568 -2.63 26.14 -12.64
CA ALA A 568 -3.90 26.85 -12.43
C ALA A 568 -3.91 27.66 -11.12
N GLY A 569 -3.43 27.06 -10.03
CA GLY A 569 -3.33 27.72 -8.73
C GLY A 569 -2.25 28.80 -8.70
N LEU A 570 -1.10 28.54 -9.34
CA LEU A 570 0.01 29.50 -9.38
C LEU A 570 -0.39 30.78 -10.14
N PHE A 571 -1.03 30.65 -11.30
CA PHE A 571 -1.55 31.79 -12.06
C PHE A 571 -2.70 32.51 -11.36
N ALA A 572 -3.51 31.79 -10.57
CA ALA A 572 -4.56 32.38 -9.74
C ALA A 572 -4.04 33.06 -8.46
N ARG A 573 -2.71 33.11 -8.24
CA ARG A 573 -2.08 33.59 -6.99
C ARG A 573 -2.60 32.86 -5.74
N ARG A 574 -2.94 31.58 -5.91
CA ARG A 574 -3.41 30.64 -4.89
C ARG A 574 -2.43 29.48 -4.79
N PRO A 575 -1.30 29.66 -4.08
CA PRO A 575 -0.29 28.61 -3.93
C PRO A 575 -0.84 27.37 -3.19
N ASP A 576 -1.88 27.55 -2.39
CA ASP A 576 -2.67 26.47 -1.79
C ASP A 576 -3.30 25.56 -2.86
N LEU A 577 -3.95 26.14 -3.87
CA LEU A 577 -4.52 25.37 -4.98
C LEU A 577 -3.44 24.79 -5.89
N ALA A 578 -2.30 25.49 -6.04
CA ALA A 578 -1.18 24.98 -6.82
C ALA A 578 -0.62 23.69 -6.20
N PHE A 579 -0.34 23.73 -4.89
CA PHE A 579 0.20 22.59 -4.17
C PHE A 579 -0.78 21.41 -4.12
N SER A 580 -2.05 21.66 -3.76
CA SER A 580 -3.08 20.61 -3.76
C SER A 580 -3.30 20.00 -5.15
N GLY A 581 -3.21 20.81 -6.22
CA GLY A 581 -3.30 20.33 -7.59
C GLY A 581 -2.15 19.38 -7.96
N ILE A 582 -0.91 19.71 -7.56
CA ILE A 582 0.24 18.81 -7.77
C ILE A 582 0.05 17.53 -6.95
N LEU A 583 -0.40 17.63 -5.71
CA LEU A 583 -0.61 16.50 -4.81
C LEU A 583 -1.64 15.50 -5.36
N PHE A 584 -2.84 15.97 -5.73
CA PHE A 584 -3.89 15.10 -6.27
C PHE A 584 -3.53 14.52 -7.64
N CYS A 585 -2.82 15.28 -8.47
CA CYS A 585 -2.30 14.74 -9.73
C CYS A 585 -1.26 13.64 -9.46
N GLY A 586 -0.38 13.82 -8.48
CA GLY A 586 0.58 12.80 -8.04
C GLY A 586 -0.10 11.52 -7.55
N PHE A 587 -1.11 11.63 -6.68
CA PHE A 587 -1.89 10.48 -6.23
C PHE A 587 -2.62 9.77 -7.37
N ALA A 588 -3.23 10.53 -8.29
CA ALA A 588 -3.87 9.94 -9.47
C ALA A 588 -2.87 9.18 -10.34
N ALA A 589 -1.71 9.79 -10.63
CA ALA A 589 -0.66 9.18 -11.45
C ALA A 589 -0.09 7.91 -10.81
N VAL A 590 0.19 7.94 -9.51
CA VAL A 590 0.75 6.80 -8.77
C VAL A 590 -0.25 5.66 -8.64
N PHE A 591 -1.50 5.92 -8.24
CA PHE A 591 -2.49 4.86 -8.07
C PHE A 591 -2.99 4.25 -9.38
N LEU A 592 -3.05 5.03 -10.48
CA LEU A 592 -3.42 4.50 -11.79
C LEU A 592 -2.23 3.83 -12.48
N GLY A 593 -1.02 4.36 -12.30
CA GLY A 593 0.20 3.81 -12.89
C GLY A 593 0.66 2.50 -12.23
N TRP A 594 0.49 2.38 -10.91
CA TRP A 594 0.79 1.17 -10.12
C TRP A 594 -0.47 0.56 -9.54
N HIS A 595 -1.51 0.43 -10.36
CA HIS A 595 -2.76 -0.19 -9.94
C HIS A 595 -2.59 -1.67 -9.56
N ASP A 596 -1.61 -2.38 -10.12
CA ASP A 596 -1.29 -3.76 -9.70
C ASP A 596 -0.40 -3.81 -8.45
N GLY A 597 -0.19 -2.68 -7.77
CA GLY A 597 0.76 -2.55 -6.67
C GLY A 597 2.18 -2.25 -7.13
N ILE A 598 3.04 -1.94 -6.16
CA ILE A 598 4.48 -1.68 -6.42
C ILE A 598 5.28 -2.99 -6.39
N VAL A 599 4.82 -3.94 -5.58
CA VAL A 599 5.36 -5.29 -5.48
C VAL A 599 4.33 -6.23 -6.12
N PRO A 600 4.76 -7.30 -6.83
CA PRO A 600 3.84 -8.29 -7.35
C PRO A 600 2.91 -8.84 -6.26
N ASP A 601 1.62 -9.00 -6.59
CA ASP A 601 0.66 -9.65 -5.68
C ASP A 601 1.11 -11.10 -5.43
N PRO A 602 1.22 -11.56 -4.17
CA PRO A 602 1.57 -12.93 -3.81
C PRO A 602 0.44 -13.94 -4.11
N LEU A 603 -0.38 -13.69 -5.14
CA LEU A 603 -1.60 -14.43 -5.46
C LEU A 603 -2.56 -14.51 -4.25
N ALA A 604 -2.65 -13.43 -3.50
CA ALA A 604 -3.52 -13.33 -2.32
C ALA A 604 -4.69 -12.39 -2.57
N VAL A 605 -4.49 -11.30 -3.33
CA VAL A 605 -5.49 -10.22 -3.48
C VAL A 605 -6.24 -10.30 -4.82
N GLY A 606 -5.53 -10.65 -5.89
CA GLY A 606 -6.01 -10.59 -7.26
C GLY A 606 -6.49 -9.19 -7.66
N ASN A 607 -7.46 -9.14 -8.57
CA ASN A 607 -8.00 -7.88 -9.12
C ASN A 607 -8.67 -6.96 -8.09
N ALA A 608 -8.91 -7.43 -6.85
CA ALA A 608 -9.48 -6.60 -5.79
C ALA A 608 -8.53 -5.45 -5.40
N GLY A 609 -7.22 -5.69 -5.42
CA GLY A 609 -6.20 -4.67 -5.14
C GLY A 609 -6.17 -3.59 -6.22
N ALA A 610 -6.15 -4.01 -7.48
CA ALA A 610 -6.26 -3.12 -8.63
C ALA A 610 -7.51 -2.26 -8.61
N LEU A 611 -8.66 -2.84 -8.28
CA LEU A 611 -9.90 -2.09 -8.16
C LEU A 611 -9.80 -1.02 -7.05
N ALA A 612 -9.20 -1.34 -5.90
CA ALA A 612 -9.02 -0.40 -4.80
C ALA A 612 -8.13 0.78 -5.21
N PHE A 613 -6.99 0.53 -5.84
CA PHE A 613 -6.09 1.58 -6.31
C PHE A 613 -6.67 2.39 -7.47
N ILE A 614 -7.33 1.77 -8.45
CA ILE A 614 -8.03 2.48 -9.54
C ILE A 614 -9.11 3.41 -8.97
N THR A 615 -9.86 2.95 -7.97
CA THR A 615 -10.88 3.78 -7.31
C THR A 615 -10.24 4.98 -6.62
N ALA A 616 -9.17 4.79 -5.85
CA ALA A 616 -8.44 5.87 -5.18
C ALA A 616 -7.81 6.85 -6.20
N GLY A 617 -7.25 6.34 -7.29
CA GLY A 617 -6.69 7.13 -8.38
C GLY A 617 -7.74 7.95 -9.11
N SER A 618 -8.91 7.36 -9.38
CA SER A 618 -10.05 8.04 -10.01
C SER A 618 -10.60 9.17 -9.14
N LEU A 619 -10.77 8.92 -7.83
CA LEU A 619 -11.19 9.96 -6.88
C LEU A 619 -10.16 11.10 -6.80
N SER A 620 -8.87 10.77 -6.83
CA SER A 620 -7.78 11.76 -6.86
C SER A 620 -7.78 12.58 -8.16
N ALA A 621 -8.07 11.95 -9.30
CA ALA A 621 -8.19 12.65 -10.59
C ALA A 621 -9.39 13.61 -10.59
N ILE A 622 -10.53 13.21 -10.02
CA ILE A 622 -11.69 14.10 -9.84
C ILE A 622 -11.33 15.28 -8.93
N ALA A 623 -10.67 15.03 -7.81
CA ALA A 623 -10.22 16.10 -6.91
C ALA A 623 -9.25 17.07 -7.60
N TYR A 624 -8.33 16.56 -8.43
CA TYR A 624 -7.45 17.39 -9.26
C TYR A 624 -8.24 18.28 -10.22
N LEU A 625 -9.22 17.73 -10.96
CA LEU A 625 -10.06 18.51 -11.88
C LEU A 625 -10.85 19.61 -11.15
N VAL A 626 -11.37 19.34 -9.95
CA VAL A 626 -12.05 20.33 -9.12
C VAL A 626 -11.10 21.47 -8.71
N VAL A 627 -9.86 21.14 -8.32
CA VAL A 627 -8.84 22.15 -7.97
C VAL A 627 -8.46 23.01 -9.18
N VAL A 628 -8.26 22.39 -10.35
CA VAL A 628 -7.97 23.12 -11.61
C VAL A 628 -9.13 24.03 -11.99
N GLY A 629 -10.37 23.52 -11.96
CA GLY A 629 -11.57 24.30 -12.25
C GLY A 629 -11.71 25.51 -11.33
N ARG A 630 -11.47 25.33 -10.02
CA ARG A 630 -11.47 26.43 -9.04
C ARG A 630 -10.37 27.46 -9.32
N GLY A 631 -9.17 27.01 -9.66
CA GLY A 631 -8.07 27.89 -10.06
C GLY A 631 -8.41 28.75 -11.28
N LEU A 632 -8.99 28.13 -12.31
CA LEU A 632 -9.43 28.83 -13.52
C LEU A 632 -10.54 29.86 -13.24
N MET A 633 -11.52 29.53 -12.38
CA MET A 633 -12.58 30.46 -11.99
C MET A 633 -12.03 31.68 -11.25
N ILE A 634 -11.15 31.48 -10.26
CA ILE A 634 -10.53 32.57 -9.51
C ILE A 634 -9.70 33.45 -10.46
N ARG A 635 -8.94 32.85 -11.38
CA ARG A 635 -8.13 33.61 -12.34
C ARG A 635 -8.98 34.49 -13.25
N ARG A 636 -10.16 34.02 -13.69
CA ARG A 636 -11.09 34.84 -14.50
C ARG A 636 -11.66 36.04 -13.74
N SER A 637 -11.63 36.01 -12.41
CA SER A 637 -12.10 37.12 -11.55
C SER A 637 -11.00 38.12 -11.15
N LEU A 638 -9.73 37.83 -11.47
CA LEU A 638 -8.57 38.71 -11.29
C LEU A 638 -8.35 39.55 -12.55
#